data_AF-A0A6J6E366-F1
#
_entry.id   AF-A0A6J6E366-F1
#
_cell.length_a   1.000
_cell.length_b   1.000
_cell.length_c   1.000
_cell.angle_alpha   90.00
_cell.angle_beta   90.00
_cell.angle_gamma   90.00
#
_symmetry.space_group_name_H-M   'P 1'
#
loop_
_entity.id
_entity.type
_entity.pdbx_description
1 polymer ?
#
loop_
_entity_poly.entity_id
_entity_poly.type
_entity_poly.pdbx_seq_one_letter_code
_entity_poly.pdbx_strand_id
1 'polypeptide(L)'
;MSTKTTFKRIALVAVAALGFGLLSVVPSNAGANPNLTLPTVGTAAQTVAVGSIASTTVGFTATGLAASEAWGSTNIATVSITRPATSTVAKGDRDGAGAGTDSVLDTSTATTALGTGALSGGNADSGTSGGTAVLTGTTTSAYVAPTSDVVVAGTVRLIPDVPGVYQVTITLSGGGSSGTATAFIYAYLAAPNGATLVGERGDGGLPSNNSVVNAVAGVANTVQVRAFPSTTVRSLIVVDGASSSIVTSTLNDGTTASGTLAAGTNPTSLTIPSQTAQSGNNANTTIVTIATPVVGTATVRIFRETAASSGIYSSTASATVTINVAASRSSGVISTANSSVLGNVADADATAATNTTAAATSHTATASTTFKTRVDVVGKDTLNNLMPAATTAPVSVTITGPGFISLASNGTGLARVLALPWTSTEITAGETDFYTYSDGTSGTATVTVSWGTTVIGTQTLVFTGSARTVTVGNLEPHITAAATAAAFWVQAVDSNSNPVAYTTVTSSSSDPTVLSNNVSCAASPMSAADRALVGAPLGAYLCAVTGIGVGTATLTIAPGSTTTNSPTLSFRVTKTTIATLELTTDKSEYAPGEKIKLSLVAKDADGNLLGARDAGYDILAKFSVNQALTGTAIPLSALAISAGAYATDYFAPLIPGTVTFSATTEAGSPLATALQNVTITRAVTITGGPSQAAAEAAADAAAEATDAANAATDAANAAAEAADAATAAAQDAADAVAALATSVEAMVNALKRQITSLTNLVIKIQKKVRA
;
A
#
# COMPACT_ATOMS: atom_id res chain seq x y z
N MET A 1 74.09 43.06 -41.45
CA MET A 1 72.77 43.57 -41.00
C MET A 1 71.73 42.51 -41.33
N SER A 2 70.98 42.04 -40.33
CA SER A 2 70.33 40.71 -40.30
C SER A 2 68.93 40.67 -40.94
N THR A 3 68.73 39.70 -41.84
CA THR A 3 67.52 39.39 -42.64
C THR A 3 66.40 38.65 -41.88
N LYS A 4 66.27 38.84 -40.56
CA LYS A 4 65.39 38.02 -39.69
C LYS A 4 64.01 38.59 -39.32
N THR A 5 63.53 39.69 -39.91
CA THR A 5 62.23 40.32 -39.52
C THR A 5 61.07 40.10 -40.49
N THR A 6 61.29 39.61 -41.71
CA THR A 6 60.22 39.47 -42.72
C THR A 6 59.46 38.14 -42.63
N PHE A 7 60.14 37.03 -42.32
CA PHE A 7 59.51 35.70 -42.25
C PHE A 7 58.50 35.55 -41.09
N LYS A 8 58.69 36.27 -39.98
CA LYS A 8 57.79 36.20 -38.82
C LYS A 8 56.44 36.89 -39.06
N ARG A 9 56.39 37.87 -39.98
CA ARG A 9 55.14 38.58 -40.35
C ARG A 9 54.30 37.81 -41.36
N ILE A 10 54.94 37.05 -42.26
CA ILE A 10 54.22 36.21 -43.24
C ILE A 10 53.56 35.00 -42.56
N ALA A 11 54.21 34.40 -41.56
CA ALA A 11 53.64 33.28 -40.80
C ALA A 11 52.41 33.69 -39.96
N LEU A 12 52.39 34.91 -39.39
CA LEU A 12 51.26 35.39 -38.60
C LEU A 12 50.03 35.72 -39.47
N VAL A 13 50.25 36.22 -40.69
CA VAL A 13 49.16 36.55 -41.64
C VAL A 13 48.54 35.29 -42.26
N ALA A 14 49.33 34.23 -42.48
CA ALA A 14 48.81 32.95 -42.97
C ALA A 14 47.91 32.23 -41.94
N VAL A 15 48.23 32.34 -40.64
CA VAL A 15 47.39 31.75 -39.56
C VAL A 15 46.08 32.52 -39.38
N ALA A 16 46.07 33.84 -39.61
CA ALA A 16 44.83 34.63 -39.57
C ALA A 16 43.89 34.34 -40.77
N ALA A 17 44.44 34.01 -41.94
CA ALA A 17 43.63 33.71 -43.14
C ALA A 17 42.98 32.32 -43.11
N LEU A 18 43.61 31.31 -42.48
CA LEU A 18 42.97 29.99 -42.33
C LEU A 18 41.82 29.97 -41.31
N GLY A 19 41.75 30.93 -40.39
CA GLY A 19 40.68 31.02 -39.39
C GLY A 19 39.35 31.58 -39.92
N PHE A 20 39.35 32.33 -41.03
CA PHE A 20 38.16 32.98 -41.58
C PHE A 20 37.51 32.24 -42.77
N GLY A 21 38.13 31.17 -43.28
CA GLY A 21 37.68 30.45 -44.48
C GLY A 21 36.58 29.40 -44.29
N LEU A 22 36.04 29.22 -43.07
CA LEU A 22 34.98 28.23 -42.79
C LEU A 22 33.58 28.83 -42.59
N LEU A 23 33.39 30.13 -42.86
CA LEU A 23 32.06 30.72 -42.90
C LEU A 23 31.49 30.59 -44.31
N SER A 24 30.96 29.42 -44.65
CA SER A 24 30.07 29.28 -45.80
C SER A 24 28.80 30.11 -45.54
N VAL A 25 28.63 31.19 -46.29
CA VAL A 25 27.33 31.86 -46.40
C VAL A 25 26.42 30.94 -47.20
N VAL A 26 25.65 30.12 -46.47
CA VAL A 26 24.42 29.55 -47.02
C VAL A 26 23.46 30.74 -47.17
N PRO A 27 22.93 31.05 -48.36
CA PRO A 27 21.82 31.98 -48.46
C PRO A 27 20.65 31.35 -47.71
N SER A 28 20.35 31.88 -46.52
CA SER A 28 19.13 31.55 -45.78
C SER A 28 17.97 32.15 -46.54
N ASN A 29 17.45 31.43 -47.53
CA ASN A 29 16.16 31.74 -48.13
C ASN A 29 15.10 31.32 -47.11
N ALA A 30 14.84 32.17 -46.13
CA ALA A 30 13.70 32.02 -45.23
C ALA A 30 12.45 32.38 -46.04
N GLY A 31 11.84 31.37 -46.69
CA GLY A 31 10.53 31.52 -47.30
C GLY A 31 9.55 32.10 -46.28
N ALA A 32 8.68 32.99 -46.71
CA ALA A 32 7.71 33.64 -45.84
C ALA A 32 6.72 32.58 -45.35
N ASN A 33 6.95 32.04 -44.15
CA ASN A 33 6.02 31.08 -43.55
C ASN A 33 4.68 31.77 -43.27
N PRO A 34 3.55 31.25 -43.81
CA PRO A 34 2.24 31.83 -43.52
C PRO A 34 1.94 31.70 -42.04
N ASN A 35 1.38 32.74 -41.44
CA ASN A 35 0.97 32.69 -40.05
C ASN A 35 -0.39 31.98 -39.98
N LEU A 36 -0.37 30.73 -39.49
CA LEU A 36 -1.56 29.91 -39.33
C LEU A 36 -2.22 30.24 -37.99
N THR A 37 -3.53 30.50 -38.01
CA THR A 37 -4.32 30.54 -36.77
C THR A 37 -4.42 29.15 -36.17
N LEU A 38 -4.69 29.08 -34.86
CA LEU A 38 -5.02 27.82 -34.18
C LEU A 38 -6.13 27.07 -34.96
N PRO A 39 -6.02 25.73 -35.08
CA PRO A 39 -7.06 24.96 -35.73
C PRO A 39 -8.37 25.07 -34.95
N THR A 40 -9.47 24.91 -35.68
CA THR A 40 -10.83 25.06 -35.16
C THR A 40 -11.67 23.85 -35.55
N VAL A 41 -12.65 23.56 -34.70
CA VAL A 41 -13.74 22.65 -34.99
C VAL A 41 -15.05 23.39 -34.83
N GLY A 42 -16.03 23.13 -35.70
CA GLY A 42 -17.33 23.80 -35.66
C GLY A 42 -18.14 23.38 -34.44
N THR A 43 -18.32 22.06 -34.28
CA THR A 43 -19.03 21.48 -33.13
C THR A 43 -18.04 20.69 -32.28
N ALA A 44 -17.65 21.22 -31.13
CA ALA A 44 -16.65 20.62 -30.25
C ALA A 44 -17.12 19.31 -29.59
N ALA A 45 -18.43 19.14 -29.39
CA ALA A 45 -19.02 17.91 -28.89
C ALA A 45 -20.41 17.68 -29.50
N GLN A 46 -20.67 16.46 -29.97
CA GLN A 46 -21.98 16.03 -30.47
C GLN A 46 -22.32 14.66 -29.90
N THR A 47 -23.59 14.41 -29.59
CA THR A 47 -24.09 13.10 -29.20
C THR A 47 -25.01 12.58 -30.30
N VAL A 48 -24.86 11.34 -30.75
CA VAL A 48 -25.71 10.73 -31.79
C VAL A 48 -26.04 9.28 -31.45
N ALA A 49 -27.15 8.76 -31.96
CA ALA A 49 -27.43 7.34 -31.88
C ALA A 49 -26.47 6.55 -32.79
N VAL A 50 -26.10 5.34 -32.37
CA VAL A 50 -25.45 4.35 -33.25
C VAL A 50 -26.31 4.16 -34.51
N GLY A 51 -25.68 4.22 -35.68
CA GLY A 51 -26.32 4.18 -36.99
C GLY A 51 -26.81 5.54 -37.52
N SER A 52 -26.67 6.64 -36.76
CA SER A 52 -27.02 7.99 -37.22
C SER A 52 -25.80 8.76 -37.71
N ILE A 53 -26.01 9.70 -38.65
CA ILE A 53 -24.95 10.56 -39.18
C ILE A 53 -24.58 11.62 -38.14
N ALA A 54 -23.31 11.63 -37.72
CA ALA A 54 -22.66 12.73 -37.02
C ALA A 54 -21.84 13.57 -38.01
N SER A 55 -21.77 14.88 -37.78
CA SER A 55 -20.96 15.78 -38.60
C SER A 55 -20.34 16.90 -37.78
N THR A 56 -19.08 17.23 -38.09
CA THR A 56 -18.38 18.38 -37.52
C THR A 56 -17.49 19.02 -38.58
N THR A 57 -17.43 20.35 -38.58
CA THR A 57 -16.53 21.09 -39.47
C THR A 57 -15.14 21.17 -38.81
N VAL A 58 -14.08 21.04 -39.59
CA VAL A 58 -12.69 21.24 -39.17
C VAL A 58 -12.03 22.27 -40.08
N GLY A 59 -11.19 23.15 -39.55
CA GLY A 59 -10.55 24.18 -40.37
C GLY A 59 -9.54 25.05 -39.64
N PHE A 60 -8.89 25.94 -40.39
CA PHE A 60 -7.94 26.93 -39.92
C PHE A 60 -7.91 28.12 -40.88
N THR A 61 -7.36 29.26 -40.44
CA THR A 61 -7.19 30.45 -41.29
C THR A 61 -5.70 30.69 -41.53
N ALA A 62 -5.32 30.93 -42.79
CA ALA A 62 -3.98 31.32 -43.17
C ALA A 62 -3.94 32.82 -43.46
N THR A 63 -2.97 33.52 -42.86
CA THR A 63 -2.81 34.98 -42.98
C THR A 63 -1.40 35.33 -43.49
N GLY A 64 -1.27 36.40 -44.28
CA GLY A 64 0.02 36.93 -44.74
C GLY A 64 0.65 36.30 -45.99
N LEU A 65 -0.16 35.76 -46.91
CA LEU A 65 0.33 35.09 -48.13
C LEU A 65 0.87 36.09 -49.18
N ALA A 66 2.16 36.00 -49.51
CA ALA A 66 2.77 36.76 -50.62
C ALA A 66 2.56 36.04 -51.97
N ALA A 67 2.35 36.81 -53.04
CA ALA A 67 1.81 36.36 -54.34
C ALA A 67 2.68 35.40 -55.19
N SER A 68 3.83 34.93 -54.71
CA SER A 68 4.82 34.22 -55.54
C SER A 68 5.30 32.87 -55.02
N GLU A 69 4.74 32.34 -53.94
CA GLU A 69 5.19 31.05 -53.39
C GLU A 69 4.14 29.97 -53.61
N ALA A 70 4.36 29.13 -54.62
CA ALA A 70 3.64 27.87 -54.76
C ALA A 70 3.97 27.01 -53.53
N TRP A 71 2.92 26.52 -52.84
CA TRP A 71 3.10 25.59 -51.74
C TRP A 71 3.81 24.34 -52.27
N GLY A 72 5.09 24.18 -51.93
CA GLY A 72 5.77 22.89 -52.09
C GLY A 72 5.00 21.85 -51.30
N SER A 73 4.80 20.66 -51.89
CA SER A 73 3.97 19.55 -51.40
C SER A 73 4.30 19.10 -49.97
N THR A 74 3.85 19.85 -48.97
CA THR A 74 4.13 19.64 -47.54
C THR A 74 2.80 19.51 -46.81
N ASN A 75 2.65 18.47 -45.99
CA ASN A 75 1.43 18.21 -45.23
C ASN A 75 1.30 19.22 -44.07
N ILE A 76 0.42 20.21 -44.22
CA ILE A 76 0.29 21.30 -43.25
C ILE A 76 -0.80 21.03 -42.21
N ALA A 77 -1.75 20.14 -42.49
CA ALA A 77 -2.78 19.72 -41.55
C ALA A 77 -3.08 18.23 -41.69
N THR A 78 -3.33 17.57 -40.56
CA THR A 78 -3.75 16.16 -40.49
C THR A 78 -5.06 16.09 -39.75
N VAL A 79 -6.06 15.40 -40.32
CA VAL A 79 -7.31 15.08 -39.62
C VAL A 79 -7.26 13.61 -39.23
N SER A 80 -7.60 13.26 -38.00
CA SER A 80 -7.60 11.88 -37.53
C SER A 80 -8.91 11.55 -36.84
N ILE A 81 -9.32 10.28 -36.93
CA ILE A 81 -10.48 9.76 -36.20
C ILE A 81 -10.00 8.66 -35.24
N THR A 82 -10.15 8.91 -33.94
CA THR A 82 -9.99 7.89 -32.89
C THR A 82 -11.36 7.27 -32.62
N ARG A 83 -11.45 5.94 -32.56
CA ARG A 83 -12.73 5.21 -32.39
C ARG A 83 -12.67 4.24 -31.19
N PRO A 84 -13.81 3.82 -30.65
CA PRO A 84 -13.88 2.75 -29.64
C PRO A 84 -13.24 1.45 -30.14
N ALA A 85 -12.65 0.67 -29.24
CA ALA A 85 -11.90 -0.55 -29.59
C ALA A 85 -12.71 -1.62 -30.34
N THR A 86 -14.04 -1.62 -30.18
CA THR A 86 -14.98 -2.54 -30.83
C THR A 86 -15.62 -1.97 -32.10
N SER A 87 -15.28 -0.74 -32.48
CA SER A 87 -15.82 -0.08 -33.67
C SER A 87 -15.15 -0.58 -34.94
N THR A 88 -15.95 -0.90 -35.94
CA THR A 88 -15.57 -1.29 -37.31
C THR A 88 -15.60 -0.14 -38.32
N VAL A 89 -16.00 1.08 -37.91
CA VAL A 89 -16.01 2.28 -38.78
C VAL A 89 -14.68 2.41 -39.53
N ALA A 90 -14.77 2.34 -40.85
CA ALA A 90 -13.66 2.42 -41.80
C ALA A 90 -13.84 3.56 -42.82
N LYS A 91 -12.81 3.82 -43.64
CA LYS A 91 -12.79 4.92 -44.64
C LYS A 91 -13.80 4.65 -45.75
N GLY A 92 -14.60 5.67 -46.10
CA GLY A 92 -15.38 5.70 -47.34
C GLY A 92 -14.67 6.42 -48.48
N ASP A 93 -14.67 5.83 -49.68
CA ASP A 93 -14.28 6.51 -50.92
C ASP A 93 -15.34 7.56 -51.33
N ARG A 94 -14.89 8.61 -52.01
CA ARG A 94 -15.50 9.93 -52.11
C ARG A 94 -16.53 10.08 -53.24
N ASP A 95 -17.21 9.02 -53.65
CA ASP A 95 -18.22 9.09 -54.71
C ASP A 95 -19.64 8.69 -54.29
N GLY A 96 -19.82 8.22 -53.05
CA GLY A 96 -21.14 7.80 -52.56
C GLY A 96 -21.74 6.62 -53.34
N ALA A 97 -20.96 5.88 -54.14
CA ALA A 97 -21.45 4.79 -54.98
C ALA A 97 -21.29 3.38 -54.34
N GLY A 98 -20.56 3.26 -53.23
CA GLY A 98 -20.46 2.02 -52.46
C GLY A 98 -21.42 1.97 -51.28
N ALA A 99 -22.40 1.07 -51.30
CA ALA A 99 -23.20 0.74 -50.12
C ALA A 99 -22.29 0.21 -48.99
N GLY A 100 -22.13 0.98 -47.91
CA GLY A 100 -21.36 0.58 -46.70
C GLY A 100 -20.16 1.47 -46.32
N THR A 101 -20.14 2.75 -46.68
CA THR A 101 -19.04 3.67 -46.34
C THR A 101 -19.36 4.51 -45.09
N ASP A 102 -18.76 4.18 -43.94
CA ASP A 102 -19.17 4.68 -42.60
C ASP A 102 -18.50 6.01 -42.15
N SER A 103 -17.53 6.55 -42.89
CA SER A 103 -16.95 7.88 -42.61
C SER A 103 -16.45 8.60 -43.88
N VAL A 104 -16.81 9.88 -44.04
CA VAL A 104 -16.52 10.71 -45.23
C VAL A 104 -16.02 12.09 -44.81
N LEU A 105 -14.88 12.54 -45.33
CA LEU A 105 -14.44 13.94 -45.25
C LEU A 105 -14.90 14.70 -46.51
N ASP A 106 -15.97 15.47 -46.37
CA ASP A 106 -16.60 16.25 -47.42
C ASP A 106 -16.04 17.68 -47.45
N THR A 107 -15.46 18.09 -48.57
CA THR A 107 -14.83 19.41 -48.76
C THR A 107 -15.59 20.28 -49.76
N SER A 108 -16.79 19.87 -50.17
CA SER A 108 -17.59 20.52 -51.22
C SER A 108 -18.26 21.84 -50.82
N THR A 109 -18.26 22.18 -49.52
CA THR A 109 -19.01 23.33 -48.97
C THR A 109 -18.14 24.55 -48.62
N ALA A 110 -16.83 24.54 -48.89
CA ALA A 110 -15.92 25.64 -48.54
C ALA A 110 -15.70 26.66 -49.68
N THR A 111 -15.60 27.95 -49.36
CA THR A 111 -15.25 29.06 -50.27
C THR A 111 -13.83 28.96 -50.84
N THR A 112 -12.96 28.17 -50.21
CA THR A 112 -11.69 27.69 -50.76
C THR A 112 -11.48 26.28 -50.23
N ALA A 113 -11.69 25.26 -51.07
CA ALA A 113 -11.68 23.87 -50.63
C ALA A 113 -10.28 23.41 -50.20
N LEU A 114 -10.21 22.53 -49.19
CA LEU A 114 -9.09 21.59 -49.08
C LEU A 114 -9.00 20.87 -50.45
N GLY A 115 -7.96 21.17 -51.24
CA GLY A 115 -7.91 20.92 -52.69
C GLY A 115 -8.37 19.55 -53.17
N THR A 116 -8.94 19.49 -54.37
CA THR A 116 -9.41 18.29 -55.09
C THR A 116 -8.30 17.35 -55.56
N GLY A 117 -7.06 17.53 -55.09
CA GLY A 117 -5.99 16.55 -55.27
C GLY A 117 -6.37 15.28 -54.51
N ALA A 118 -6.50 14.17 -55.25
CA ALA A 118 -6.89 12.87 -54.73
C ALA A 118 -6.30 12.62 -53.33
N LEU A 119 -7.17 12.28 -52.37
CA LEU A 119 -6.77 11.57 -51.16
C LEU A 119 -6.19 10.23 -51.63
N SER A 120 -4.94 10.22 -52.11
CA SER A 120 -4.30 8.99 -52.56
C SER A 120 -4.15 8.13 -51.32
N GLY A 121 -4.87 7.02 -51.32
CA GLY A 121 -4.86 6.05 -50.22
C GLY A 121 -3.43 5.65 -49.88
N GLY A 122 -2.89 6.25 -48.81
CA GLY A 122 -1.81 5.65 -48.04
C GLY A 122 -2.39 4.39 -47.39
N ASN A 123 -2.23 3.27 -48.09
CA ASN A 123 -2.61 1.95 -47.64
C ASN A 123 -1.68 1.55 -46.49
N ALA A 124 -2.12 1.76 -45.26
CA ALA A 124 -1.58 1.10 -44.07
C ALA A 124 -2.61 1.19 -42.94
N ASP A 125 -3.59 0.29 -42.99
CA ASP A 125 -4.17 -0.23 -41.76
C ASP A 125 -3.08 -1.08 -41.10
N SER A 126 -2.33 -0.51 -40.16
CA SER A 126 -1.47 -1.33 -39.29
C SER A 126 -2.36 -1.84 -38.17
N GLY A 127 -2.99 -2.98 -38.43
CA GLY A 127 -3.87 -3.66 -37.51
C GLY A 127 -3.29 -3.72 -36.09
N THR A 128 -4.01 -3.11 -35.16
CA THR A 128 -4.04 -3.44 -33.72
C THR A 128 -5.22 -2.69 -33.11
N SER A 129 -5.98 -3.39 -32.28
CA SER A 129 -7.12 -2.85 -31.53
C SER A 129 -6.71 -1.57 -30.79
N GLY A 130 -7.24 -0.41 -31.23
CA GLY A 130 -6.89 0.92 -30.71
C GLY A 130 -6.19 1.88 -31.70
N GLY A 131 -6.05 1.52 -32.97
CA GLY A 131 -5.29 2.30 -33.96
C GLY A 131 -5.92 3.62 -34.41
N THR A 132 -5.15 4.71 -34.29
CA THR A 132 -5.39 6.05 -34.85
C THR A 132 -5.44 5.98 -36.38
N ALA A 133 -6.60 6.25 -36.99
CA ALA A 133 -6.69 6.43 -38.43
C ALA A 133 -6.27 7.86 -38.80
N VAL A 134 -5.11 8.00 -39.44
CA VAL A 134 -4.58 9.28 -39.94
C VAL A 134 -5.17 9.56 -41.33
N LEU A 135 -5.90 10.67 -41.49
CA LEU A 135 -6.29 11.22 -42.78
C LEU A 135 -5.32 12.34 -43.16
N THR A 136 -4.48 12.06 -44.14
CA THR A 136 -3.59 13.05 -44.76
C THR A 136 -4.28 13.62 -45.99
N GLY A 137 -4.66 14.90 -45.95
CA GLY A 137 -5.16 15.63 -47.11
C GLY A 137 -4.13 16.65 -47.58
N THR A 138 -3.65 16.52 -48.81
CA THR A 138 -2.76 17.51 -49.43
C THR A 138 -3.60 18.61 -50.05
N THR A 139 -3.45 19.85 -49.59
CA THR A 139 -4.08 20.99 -50.25
C THR A 139 -3.18 21.53 -51.34
N THR A 140 -3.57 21.32 -52.60
CA THR A 140 -3.21 22.24 -53.69
C THR A 140 -4.35 23.24 -53.82
N SER A 141 -4.16 24.49 -53.40
CA SER A 141 -5.15 25.54 -53.66
C SER A 141 -4.65 26.49 -54.74
N ALA A 142 -5.57 26.79 -55.65
CA ALA A 142 -5.40 27.71 -56.76
C ALA A 142 -5.07 29.12 -56.25
N TYR A 143 -4.27 29.83 -57.04
CA TYR A 143 -3.83 31.21 -56.89
C TYR A 143 -4.89 32.14 -56.26
N VAL A 144 -4.60 32.71 -55.07
CA VAL A 144 -5.41 33.76 -54.42
C VAL A 144 -4.56 35.04 -54.29
N ALA A 145 -5.14 36.19 -54.64
CA ALA A 145 -4.48 37.49 -54.65
C ALA A 145 -4.10 38.00 -53.22
N PRO A 146 -3.03 38.79 -53.07
CA PRO A 146 -2.25 38.92 -51.83
C PRO A 146 -2.80 39.89 -50.76
N THR A 147 -4.10 39.95 -50.50
CA THR A 147 -4.65 40.93 -49.52
C THR A 147 -5.76 40.42 -48.58
N SER A 148 -6.07 39.12 -48.55
CA SER A 148 -7.17 38.59 -47.75
C SER A 148 -6.82 37.29 -47.03
N ASP A 149 -7.30 37.17 -45.78
CA ASP A 149 -7.24 35.94 -44.98
C ASP A 149 -7.93 34.78 -45.71
N VAL A 150 -7.26 33.63 -45.78
CA VAL A 150 -7.80 32.43 -46.47
C VAL A 150 -8.27 31.43 -45.43
N VAL A 151 -9.58 31.19 -45.38
CA VAL A 151 -10.18 30.16 -44.52
C VAL A 151 -10.18 28.82 -45.24
N VAL A 152 -9.52 27.83 -44.64
CA VAL A 152 -9.48 26.45 -45.13
C VAL A 152 -10.34 25.59 -44.20
N ALA A 153 -11.42 25.00 -44.73
CA ALA A 153 -12.35 24.20 -43.95
C ALA A 153 -12.85 22.95 -44.72
N GLY A 154 -13.28 21.93 -43.96
CA GLY A 154 -13.95 20.74 -44.46
C GLY A 154 -14.90 20.15 -43.42
N THR A 155 -15.86 19.33 -43.83
CA THR A 155 -16.82 18.68 -42.94
C THR A 155 -16.50 17.20 -42.82
N VAL A 156 -16.20 16.74 -41.60
CA VAL A 156 -16.09 15.31 -41.28
C VAL A 156 -17.48 14.79 -40.98
N ARG A 157 -17.91 13.76 -41.72
CA ARG A 157 -19.15 13.00 -41.50
C ARG A 157 -18.78 11.59 -41.07
N LEU A 158 -19.40 11.08 -40.01
CA LEU A 158 -19.21 9.70 -39.55
C LEU A 158 -20.52 9.09 -39.07
N ILE A 159 -20.67 7.78 -39.24
CA ILE A 159 -21.80 7.00 -38.75
C ILE A 159 -21.25 6.04 -37.70
N PRO A 160 -21.50 6.26 -36.39
CA PRO A 160 -21.01 5.34 -35.37
C PRO A 160 -21.70 3.99 -35.47
N ASP A 161 -20.93 2.91 -35.40
CA ASP A 161 -21.43 1.53 -35.49
C ASP A 161 -21.51 0.83 -34.12
N VAL A 162 -20.81 1.36 -33.11
CA VAL A 162 -20.87 0.89 -31.73
C VAL A 162 -21.00 2.07 -30.77
N PRO A 163 -21.59 1.87 -29.58
CA PRO A 163 -21.61 2.90 -28.56
C PRO A 163 -20.20 3.21 -28.05
N GLY A 164 -19.91 4.49 -27.81
CA GLY A 164 -18.61 4.95 -27.33
C GLY A 164 -18.24 6.34 -27.85
N VAL A 165 -17.01 6.77 -27.57
CA VAL A 165 -16.50 8.09 -27.96
C VAL A 165 -15.66 7.98 -29.22
N TYR A 166 -16.04 8.73 -30.25
CA TYR A 166 -15.26 8.95 -31.46
C TYR A 166 -14.64 10.35 -31.37
N GLN A 167 -13.34 10.48 -31.65
CA GLN A 167 -12.64 11.77 -31.59
C GLN A 167 -12.17 12.16 -32.97
N VAL A 168 -12.59 13.34 -33.45
CA VAL A 168 -12.14 13.92 -34.70
C VAL A 168 -11.11 15.00 -34.35
N THR A 169 -9.85 14.76 -34.65
CA THR A 169 -8.75 15.66 -34.28
C THR A 169 -8.09 16.23 -35.53
N ILE A 170 -8.01 17.56 -35.62
CA ILE A 170 -7.18 18.27 -36.60
C ILE A 170 -5.90 18.75 -35.91
N THR A 171 -4.76 18.41 -36.50
CA THR A 171 -3.44 18.82 -36.03
C THR A 171 -2.73 19.58 -37.14
N LEU A 172 -2.25 20.79 -36.83
CA LEU A 172 -1.42 21.57 -37.74
C LEU A 172 0.06 21.18 -37.57
N SER A 173 0.75 20.99 -38.69
CA SER A 173 2.16 20.63 -38.76
C SER A 173 2.83 21.47 -39.85
N GLY A 174 3.03 22.77 -39.58
CA GLY A 174 3.74 23.67 -40.50
C GLY A 174 3.60 25.14 -40.13
N GLY A 175 4.51 26.00 -40.62
CA GLY A 175 4.35 27.46 -40.58
C GLY A 175 4.64 28.18 -39.25
N GLY A 176 5.37 27.58 -38.30
CA GLY A 176 5.73 28.23 -37.02
C GLY A 176 4.64 28.17 -35.93
N SER A 177 3.45 27.67 -36.27
CA SER A 177 2.35 27.43 -35.32
C SER A 177 2.09 25.92 -35.20
N SER A 178 2.10 25.39 -33.97
CA SER A 178 1.64 24.03 -33.65
C SER A 178 0.37 24.13 -32.84
N GLY A 179 -0.65 23.37 -33.22
CA GLY A 179 -1.94 23.39 -32.55
C GLY A 179 -2.79 22.19 -32.92
N THR A 180 -3.65 21.80 -31.99
CA THR A 180 -4.58 20.68 -32.14
C THR A 180 -5.96 21.15 -31.73
N ALA A 181 -6.98 20.79 -32.50
CA ALA A 181 -8.37 20.94 -32.11
C ALA A 181 -9.09 19.61 -32.28
N THR A 182 -9.90 19.25 -31.30
CA THR A 182 -10.59 17.96 -31.26
C THR A 182 -12.09 18.18 -31.07
N ALA A 183 -12.88 17.53 -31.91
CA ALA A 183 -14.31 17.36 -31.74
C ALA A 183 -14.62 15.94 -31.25
N PHE A 184 -15.54 15.82 -30.31
CA PHE A 184 -15.95 14.55 -29.72
C PHE A 184 -17.35 14.16 -30.20
N ILE A 185 -17.52 12.92 -30.65
CA ILE A 185 -18.80 12.35 -31.04
C ILE A 185 -19.12 11.18 -30.11
N TYR A 186 -20.15 11.37 -29.29
CA TYR A 186 -20.63 10.40 -28.32
C TYR A 186 -21.73 9.57 -28.96
N ALA A 187 -21.39 8.35 -29.36
CA ALA A 187 -22.34 7.38 -29.89
C ALA A 187 -23.01 6.62 -28.75
N TYR A 188 -24.34 6.54 -28.76
CA TYR A 188 -25.09 5.73 -27.79
C TYR A 188 -25.95 4.68 -28.48
N LEU A 189 -26.14 3.54 -27.83
CA LEU A 189 -27.06 2.52 -28.32
C LEU A 189 -28.49 3.01 -28.07
N ALA A 190 -29.21 3.33 -29.14
CA ALA A 190 -30.63 3.62 -29.03
C ALA A 190 -31.35 2.34 -28.61
N ALA A 191 -31.79 2.26 -27.36
CA ALA A 191 -32.65 1.17 -26.93
C ALA A 191 -33.99 1.30 -27.66
N PRO A 192 -34.46 0.26 -28.38
CA PRO A 192 -35.82 0.28 -28.90
C PRO A 192 -36.76 0.32 -27.69
N ASN A 193 -37.28 1.50 -27.38
CA ASN A 193 -38.22 1.78 -26.30
C ASN A 193 -37.67 1.79 -24.85
N GLY A 194 -36.36 1.94 -24.61
CA GLY A 194 -35.75 1.97 -23.25
C GLY A 194 -35.25 3.34 -22.80
N ALA A 195 -35.34 3.67 -21.51
CA ALA A 195 -34.74 4.87 -20.93
C ALA A 195 -33.24 4.63 -20.65
N THR A 196 -32.38 5.57 -21.03
CA THR A 196 -30.91 5.45 -20.97
C THR A 196 -30.28 6.71 -20.36
N LEU A 197 -29.08 6.58 -19.78
CA LEU A 197 -28.25 7.68 -19.28
C LEU A 197 -26.86 7.63 -19.92
N VAL A 198 -26.27 8.80 -20.20
CA VAL A 198 -24.85 8.92 -20.55
C VAL A 198 -24.20 10.11 -19.82
N GLY A 199 -22.93 9.98 -19.46
CA GLY A 199 -22.13 11.10 -18.96
C GLY A 199 -21.77 12.08 -20.08
N GLU A 200 -21.92 13.39 -19.84
CA GLU A 200 -21.61 14.42 -20.85
C GLU A 200 -20.33 15.19 -20.52
N ARG A 201 -20.30 15.85 -19.36
CA ARG A 201 -19.23 16.79 -19.01
C ARG A 201 -19.06 16.87 -17.50
N GLY A 202 -17.82 16.90 -17.02
CA GLY A 202 -17.53 17.20 -15.61
C GLY A 202 -16.44 18.24 -15.48
N ASP A 203 -16.38 18.87 -14.31
CA ASP A 203 -15.32 19.84 -13.99
C ASP A 203 -13.94 19.20 -13.81
N GLY A 204 -13.87 17.86 -13.73
CA GLY A 204 -12.63 17.07 -13.76
C GLY A 204 -12.12 16.73 -15.15
N GLY A 205 -12.74 17.27 -16.20
CA GLY A 205 -12.40 17.00 -17.60
C GLY A 205 -13.49 16.23 -18.34
N LEU A 206 -13.25 15.92 -19.62
CA LEU A 206 -14.18 15.18 -20.47
C LEU A 206 -14.29 13.71 -20.01
N PRO A 207 -15.48 13.08 -20.10
CA PRO A 207 -15.69 11.70 -19.67
C PRO A 207 -14.87 10.70 -20.48
N SER A 208 -14.37 9.65 -19.83
CA SER A 208 -13.57 8.59 -20.46
C SER A 208 -14.42 7.59 -21.25
N ASN A 209 -15.71 7.47 -20.92
CA ASN A 209 -16.73 6.75 -21.68
C ASN A 209 -18.13 7.24 -21.28
N ASN A 210 -19.19 6.73 -21.92
CA ASN A 210 -20.58 7.12 -21.65
C ASN A 210 -21.08 6.75 -20.23
N SER A 211 -20.35 5.92 -19.47
CA SER A 211 -20.77 5.41 -18.16
C SER A 211 -19.93 5.93 -17.00
N VAL A 212 -18.87 6.71 -17.25
CA VAL A 212 -17.97 7.24 -16.23
C VAL A 212 -17.60 8.70 -16.52
N VAL A 213 -17.81 9.58 -15.55
CA VAL A 213 -17.41 10.99 -15.59
C VAL A 213 -16.45 11.31 -14.44
N ASN A 214 -15.43 12.11 -14.70
CA ASN A 214 -14.52 12.60 -13.67
C ASN A 214 -14.96 13.99 -13.22
N ALA A 215 -14.86 14.25 -11.91
CA ALA A 215 -15.26 15.49 -11.28
C ALA A 215 -14.25 15.93 -10.22
N VAL A 216 -14.40 17.16 -9.75
CA VAL A 216 -13.59 17.74 -8.69
C VAL A 216 -14.51 18.21 -7.57
N ALA A 217 -14.15 17.93 -6.33
CA ALA A 217 -14.91 18.36 -5.16
C ALA A 217 -14.93 19.89 -5.07
N GLY A 218 -16.12 20.48 -4.90
CA GLY A 218 -16.27 21.92 -4.69
C GLY A 218 -17.74 22.37 -4.68
N VAL A 219 -18.05 23.41 -3.91
CA VAL A 219 -19.43 23.90 -3.70
C VAL A 219 -20.10 24.46 -4.97
N ALA A 220 -19.30 24.85 -5.97
CA ALA A 220 -19.76 25.33 -7.27
C ALA A 220 -19.52 24.31 -8.39
N ASN A 221 -18.92 23.16 -8.07
CA ASN A 221 -18.54 22.19 -9.08
C ASN A 221 -19.71 21.26 -9.41
N THR A 222 -19.90 21.01 -10.70
CA THR A 222 -20.99 20.21 -11.23
C THR A 222 -20.55 19.24 -12.33
N VAL A 223 -21.41 18.25 -12.56
CA VAL A 223 -21.32 17.28 -13.65
C VAL A 223 -22.64 17.26 -14.38
N GLN A 224 -22.59 17.23 -15.71
CA GLN A 224 -23.76 17.06 -16.56
C GLN A 224 -23.85 15.62 -17.05
N VAL A 225 -25.05 15.06 -16.94
CA VAL A 225 -25.43 13.77 -17.54
C VAL A 225 -26.64 13.95 -18.44
N ARG A 226 -26.67 13.22 -19.56
CA ARG A 226 -27.82 13.19 -20.47
C ARG A 226 -28.72 12.04 -20.12
N ALA A 227 -30.00 12.32 -19.96
CA ALA A 227 -31.06 11.34 -19.88
C ALA A 227 -31.86 11.28 -21.18
N PHE A 228 -32.05 10.06 -21.66
CA PHE A 228 -32.94 9.71 -22.76
C PHE A 228 -34.20 9.11 -22.15
N PRO A 229 -35.29 9.88 -22.01
CA PRO A 229 -36.54 9.37 -21.45
C PRO A 229 -37.15 8.29 -22.33
N SER A 230 -37.91 7.38 -21.72
CA SER A 230 -38.68 6.38 -22.48
C SER A 230 -39.78 7.06 -23.30
N THR A 231 -40.12 6.45 -24.44
CA THR A 231 -41.19 6.92 -25.33
C THR A 231 -42.58 6.58 -24.84
N THR A 232 -42.72 5.64 -23.89
CA THR A 232 -44.01 5.06 -23.48
C THR A 232 -44.35 5.25 -22.01
N VAL A 233 -43.37 5.47 -21.15
CA VAL A 233 -43.54 5.54 -19.68
C VAL A 233 -42.61 6.59 -19.07
N ARG A 234 -42.90 7.08 -17.86
CA ARG A 234 -42.03 8.04 -17.16
C ARG A 234 -40.72 7.38 -16.73
N SER A 235 -39.71 8.19 -16.44
CA SER A 235 -38.45 7.70 -15.87
C SER A 235 -38.09 8.45 -14.58
N LEU A 236 -37.48 7.76 -13.63
CA LEU A 236 -36.98 8.30 -12.38
C LEU A 236 -35.46 8.28 -12.41
N ILE A 237 -34.83 9.43 -12.17
CA ILE A 237 -33.39 9.54 -11.99
C ILE A 237 -33.11 9.67 -10.50
N VAL A 238 -32.13 8.92 -10.01
CA VAL A 238 -31.65 8.96 -8.63
C VAL A 238 -30.14 9.19 -8.62
N VAL A 239 -29.69 10.09 -7.76
CA VAL A 239 -28.28 10.40 -7.50
C VAL A 239 -27.93 10.00 -6.07
N ASP A 240 -26.89 9.20 -5.92
CA ASP A 240 -26.40 8.71 -4.63
C ASP A 240 -24.88 8.89 -4.51
N GLY A 241 -24.37 9.08 -3.29
CA GLY A 241 -22.93 9.16 -3.01
C GLY A 241 -22.31 10.56 -3.12
N ALA A 242 -21.13 10.74 -2.53
CA ALA A 242 -20.34 12.00 -2.50
C ALA A 242 -21.10 13.29 -2.13
N SER A 243 -22.20 13.17 -1.37
CA SER A 243 -23.14 14.28 -1.09
C SER A 243 -23.66 14.99 -2.34
N SER A 244 -23.72 14.28 -3.47
CA SER A 244 -24.18 14.82 -4.74
C SER A 244 -25.68 15.02 -4.77
N SER A 245 -26.11 16.11 -5.40
CA SER A 245 -27.52 16.46 -5.57
C SER A 245 -27.77 16.96 -6.99
N ILE A 246 -29.03 16.86 -7.43
CA ILE A 246 -29.47 17.41 -8.71
C ILE A 246 -29.68 18.91 -8.55
N VAL A 247 -29.02 19.70 -9.38
CA VAL A 247 -29.08 21.17 -9.35
C VAL A 247 -30.15 21.67 -10.30
N THR A 248 -30.13 21.19 -11.54
CA THR A 248 -31.11 21.55 -12.58
C THR A 248 -31.37 20.38 -13.52
N SER A 249 -32.52 20.41 -14.18
CA SER A 249 -32.79 19.57 -15.35
C SER A 249 -33.44 20.39 -16.45
N THR A 250 -32.82 20.37 -17.63
CA THR A 250 -33.29 21.12 -18.80
C THR A 250 -33.42 20.18 -19.99
N LEU A 251 -34.28 20.50 -20.95
CA LEU A 251 -34.20 19.89 -22.26
C LEU A 251 -32.88 20.28 -22.94
N ASN A 252 -32.52 19.56 -23.99
CA ASN A 252 -31.30 19.83 -24.77
C ASN A 252 -31.30 21.18 -25.50
N ASP A 253 -32.42 21.91 -25.49
CA ASP A 253 -32.49 23.31 -25.90
C ASP A 253 -31.85 24.28 -24.88
N GLY A 254 -31.42 23.77 -23.71
CA GLY A 254 -30.73 24.50 -22.65
C GLY A 254 -31.58 25.52 -21.91
N THR A 255 -32.88 25.63 -22.21
CA THR A 255 -33.73 26.74 -21.74
C THR A 255 -35.06 26.27 -21.14
N THR A 256 -35.57 25.11 -21.56
CA THR A 256 -36.83 24.55 -21.04
C THR A 256 -36.54 23.60 -19.88
N ALA A 257 -37.18 23.79 -18.72
CA ALA A 257 -37.07 22.84 -17.62
C ALA A 257 -37.67 21.47 -17.99
N SER A 258 -37.01 20.38 -17.61
CA SER A 258 -37.46 19.01 -17.92
C SER A 258 -37.67 18.18 -16.66
N GLY A 259 -38.91 17.72 -16.43
CA GLY A 259 -39.26 16.87 -15.29
C GLY A 259 -39.53 17.62 -13.98
N THR A 260 -39.70 16.87 -12.90
CA THR A 260 -40.05 17.35 -11.56
C THR A 260 -39.05 16.84 -10.54
N LEU A 261 -38.32 17.76 -9.90
CA LEU A 261 -37.38 17.46 -8.82
C LEU A 261 -38.13 17.06 -7.55
N ALA A 262 -37.52 16.20 -6.72
CA ALA A 262 -38.00 15.96 -5.37
C ALA A 262 -37.97 17.24 -4.52
N ALA A 263 -38.87 17.35 -3.54
CA ALA A 263 -38.88 18.49 -2.63
C ALA A 263 -37.67 18.46 -1.68
N GLY A 264 -36.99 19.59 -1.50
CA GLY A 264 -35.85 19.74 -0.57
C GLY A 264 -34.79 20.72 -1.08
N THR A 265 -33.83 21.07 -0.22
CA THR A 265 -32.71 21.97 -0.55
C THR A 265 -31.61 21.29 -1.39
N ASN A 266 -31.54 19.96 -1.37
CA ASN A 266 -30.59 19.15 -2.14
C ASN A 266 -31.31 17.91 -2.72
N PRO A 267 -32.09 18.06 -3.79
CA PRO A 267 -32.89 16.95 -4.31
C PRO A 267 -31.99 15.87 -4.89
N THR A 268 -32.20 14.61 -4.50
CA THR A 268 -31.45 13.45 -5.00
C THR A 268 -32.22 12.66 -6.04
N SER A 269 -33.46 13.04 -6.36
CA SER A 269 -34.25 12.39 -7.39
C SER A 269 -35.03 13.36 -8.27
N LEU A 270 -35.26 12.93 -9.51
CA LEU A 270 -35.91 13.68 -10.57
C LEU A 270 -36.81 12.75 -11.37
N THR A 271 -38.09 13.08 -11.50
CA THR A 271 -39.01 12.36 -12.38
C THR A 271 -39.11 13.07 -13.72
N ILE A 272 -38.75 12.40 -14.81
CA ILE A 272 -38.89 12.93 -16.18
C ILE A 272 -40.08 12.27 -16.91
N PRO A 273 -40.88 13.05 -17.67
CA PRO A 273 -42.00 12.51 -18.43
C PRO A 273 -41.54 11.62 -19.60
N SER A 274 -42.46 10.80 -20.13
CA SER A 274 -42.22 10.10 -21.40
C SER A 274 -42.17 11.10 -22.56
N GLN A 275 -41.31 10.88 -23.56
CA GLN A 275 -41.20 11.76 -24.72
C GLN A 275 -41.32 11.00 -26.04
N THR A 276 -42.24 11.41 -26.92
CA THR A 276 -42.41 10.81 -28.25
C THR A 276 -41.19 11.10 -29.13
N ALA A 277 -40.63 10.09 -29.80
CA ALA A 277 -39.50 10.28 -30.70
C ALA A 277 -39.91 11.15 -31.90
N GLN A 278 -39.30 12.33 -32.06
CA GLN A 278 -39.31 13.04 -33.33
C GLN A 278 -38.14 12.52 -34.18
N SER A 279 -38.41 12.20 -35.44
CA SER A 279 -37.39 11.79 -36.40
C SER A 279 -36.38 12.93 -36.60
N GLY A 280 -35.13 12.71 -36.18
CA GLY A 280 -33.97 13.41 -36.74
C GLY A 280 -33.26 14.48 -35.92
N ASN A 281 -33.70 14.89 -34.72
CA ASN A 281 -32.96 15.92 -33.93
C ASN A 281 -32.87 15.60 -32.44
N ASN A 282 -31.72 15.90 -31.82
CA ASN A 282 -31.39 15.74 -30.38
C ASN A 282 -32.31 16.52 -29.39
N ALA A 283 -33.46 17.03 -29.82
CA ALA A 283 -34.30 17.96 -29.07
C ALA A 283 -35.01 17.33 -27.86
N ASN A 284 -35.24 16.00 -27.84
CA ASN A 284 -36.02 15.31 -26.80
C ASN A 284 -35.18 14.62 -25.71
N THR A 285 -33.98 15.11 -25.42
CA THR A 285 -33.13 14.60 -24.32
C THR A 285 -33.09 15.59 -23.16
N THR A 286 -32.93 15.08 -21.93
CA THR A 286 -32.86 15.89 -20.72
C THR A 286 -31.43 15.95 -20.22
N ILE A 287 -30.86 17.14 -20.06
CA ILE A 287 -29.59 17.37 -19.39
C ILE A 287 -29.88 17.51 -17.90
N VAL A 288 -29.19 16.73 -17.07
CA VAL A 288 -29.29 16.77 -15.62
C VAL A 288 -27.93 17.24 -15.08
N THR A 289 -27.95 18.35 -14.34
CA THR A 289 -26.75 18.92 -13.72
C THR A 289 -26.68 18.45 -12.26
N ILE A 290 -25.52 17.96 -11.84
CA ILE A 290 -25.30 17.29 -10.56
C ILE A 290 -24.17 17.99 -9.82
N ALA A 291 -24.39 18.41 -8.58
CA ALA A 291 -23.35 18.99 -7.74
C ALA A 291 -22.38 17.92 -7.23
N THR A 292 -21.09 18.25 -7.17
CA THR A 292 -20.05 17.36 -6.61
C THR A 292 -19.30 18.08 -5.48
N PRO A 293 -19.92 18.26 -4.30
CA PRO A 293 -19.35 19.09 -3.23
C PRO A 293 -18.21 18.43 -2.47
N VAL A 294 -18.15 17.09 -2.43
CA VAL A 294 -17.21 16.32 -1.59
C VAL A 294 -16.48 15.27 -2.41
N VAL A 295 -15.25 14.94 -2.02
CA VAL A 295 -14.44 13.86 -2.61
C VAL A 295 -15.12 12.51 -2.40
N GLY A 296 -15.12 11.65 -3.42
CA GLY A 296 -15.71 10.32 -3.35
C GLY A 296 -16.34 9.89 -4.66
N THR A 297 -17.12 8.81 -4.62
CA THR A 297 -17.85 8.32 -5.79
C THR A 297 -19.33 8.68 -5.65
N ALA A 298 -19.89 9.29 -6.70
CA ALA A 298 -21.32 9.45 -6.86
C ALA A 298 -21.82 8.56 -8.02
N THR A 299 -23.07 8.10 -7.95
CA THR A 299 -23.71 7.30 -9.00
C THR A 299 -25.04 7.91 -9.39
N VAL A 300 -25.32 7.90 -10.69
CA VAL A 300 -26.55 8.40 -11.27
C VAL A 300 -27.24 7.26 -11.98
N ARG A 301 -28.49 6.98 -11.61
CA ARG A 301 -29.24 5.82 -12.08
C ARG A 301 -30.57 6.26 -12.65
N ILE A 302 -31.00 5.64 -13.75
CA ILE A 302 -32.33 5.85 -14.32
C ILE A 302 -33.16 4.59 -14.19
N PHE A 303 -34.40 4.73 -13.74
CA PHE A 303 -35.37 3.67 -13.56
C PHE A 303 -36.59 3.97 -14.42
N ARG A 304 -37.16 2.94 -15.03
CA ARG A 304 -38.40 3.06 -15.82
C ARG A 304 -39.61 2.81 -14.95
N GLU A 305 -40.67 3.55 -15.21
CA GLU A 305 -41.98 3.29 -14.62
C GLU A 305 -42.52 1.94 -15.16
N THR A 306 -43.08 1.11 -14.29
CA THR A 306 -43.47 -0.28 -14.61
C THR A 306 -44.70 -0.36 -15.51
N ALA A 307 -45.55 0.67 -15.52
CA ALA A 307 -46.64 0.88 -16.45
C ALA A 307 -46.95 2.38 -16.55
N ALA A 308 -47.51 2.83 -17.68
CA ALA A 308 -47.79 4.25 -17.89
C ALA A 308 -48.66 4.82 -16.75
N SER A 309 -48.17 5.86 -16.08
CA SER A 309 -48.85 6.54 -14.97
C SER A 309 -49.05 5.71 -13.69
N SER A 310 -48.34 4.58 -13.51
CA SER A 310 -48.44 3.77 -12.29
C SER A 310 -47.80 4.42 -11.04
N GLY A 311 -46.85 5.33 -11.24
CA GLY A 311 -46.02 5.91 -10.17
C GLY A 311 -45.04 4.93 -9.53
N ILE A 312 -44.97 3.69 -10.03
CA ILE A 312 -44.11 2.62 -9.53
C ILE A 312 -42.96 2.44 -10.52
N TYR A 313 -41.72 2.53 -10.05
CA TYR A 313 -40.52 2.37 -10.87
C TYR A 313 -39.88 1.00 -10.67
N SER A 314 -39.19 0.52 -11.70
CA SER A 314 -38.40 -0.71 -11.68
C SER A 314 -37.42 -0.73 -10.50
N SER A 315 -37.22 -1.91 -9.89
CA SER A 315 -36.19 -2.13 -8.87
C SER A 315 -34.78 -2.18 -9.47
N THR A 316 -34.67 -2.41 -10.78
CA THR A 316 -33.40 -2.47 -11.51
C THR A 316 -33.24 -1.22 -12.38
N ALA A 317 -32.12 -0.53 -12.25
CA ALA A 317 -31.78 0.62 -13.08
C ALA A 317 -31.59 0.21 -14.54
N SER A 318 -32.14 0.98 -15.48
CA SER A 318 -31.98 0.78 -16.92
C SER A 318 -30.62 1.26 -17.42
N ALA A 319 -30.01 2.23 -16.75
CA ALA A 319 -28.61 2.64 -16.96
C ALA A 319 -28.03 3.25 -15.68
N THR A 320 -26.69 3.24 -15.58
CA THR A 320 -25.94 3.86 -14.48
C THR A 320 -24.74 4.61 -15.02
N VAL A 321 -24.50 5.82 -14.50
CA VAL A 321 -23.30 6.63 -14.72
C VAL A 321 -22.59 6.80 -13.38
N THR A 322 -21.30 6.49 -13.36
CA THR A 322 -20.43 6.68 -12.18
C THR A 322 -19.69 8.01 -12.30
N ILE A 323 -19.68 8.79 -11.24
CA ILE A 323 -18.94 10.05 -11.12
C ILE A 323 -17.81 9.86 -10.11
N ASN A 324 -16.58 9.99 -10.58
CA ASN A 324 -15.39 9.95 -9.72
C ASN A 324 -14.98 11.37 -9.32
N VAL A 325 -15.25 11.74 -8.06
CA VAL A 325 -14.95 13.08 -7.53
C VAL A 325 -13.59 13.08 -6.84
N ALA A 326 -12.59 13.71 -7.45
CA ALA A 326 -11.27 13.91 -6.88
C ALA A 326 -11.20 15.18 -6.01
N ALA A 327 -10.17 15.28 -5.17
CA ALA A 327 -9.90 16.52 -4.43
C ALA A 327 -9.55 17.67 -5.38
N SER A 328 -10.00 18.89 -5.04
CA SER A 328 -9.58 20.10 -5.77
C SER A 328 -8.08 20.30 -5.63
N ARG A 329 -7.38 20.38 -6.76
CA ARG A 329 -5.97 20.78 -6.81
C ARG A 329 -5.89 22.19 -7.39
N SER A 330 -5.34 23.11 -6.63
CA SER A 330 -5.22 24.52 -7.01
C SER A 330 -3.82 25.03 -6.69
N SER A 331 -3.30 25.88 -7.57
CA SER A 331 -2.05 26.56 -7.29
C SER A 331 -2.22 27.59 -6.16
N GLY A 332 -1.18 27.75 -5.33
CA GLY A 332 -1.18 28.71 -4.22
C GLY A 332 -1.94 28.27 -2.96
N VAL A 333 -2.49 27.06 -2.93
CA VAL A 333 -3.04 26.44 -1.71
C VAL A 333 -2.01 25.47 -1.14
N ILE A 334 -1.54 25.74 0.08
CA ILE A 334 -0.50 24.94 0.75
C ILE A 334 -0.92 23.47 0.93
N SER A 335 0.00 22.55 0.69
CA SER A 335 -0.18 21.11 0.88
C SER A 335 0.79 20.60 1.95
N THR A 336 0.28 20.10 3.07
CA THR A 336 1.12 19.50 4.12
C THR A 336 1.86 18.25 3.63
N ALA A 337 1.24 17.46 2.75
CA ALA A 337 1.81 16.25 2.20
C ALA A 337 2.96 16.51 1.21
N ASN A 338 2.94 17.65 0.52
CA ASN A 338 3.98 18.02 -0.45
C ASN A 338 5.06 18.93 0.17
N SER A 339 4.75 19.58 1.29
CA SER A 339 5.67 20.47 2.00
C SER A 339 6.60 19.68 2.92
N SER A 340 7.74 20.27 3.26
CA SER A 340 8.73 19.64 4.15
C SER A 340 9.31 20.63 5.13
N VAL A 341 9.54 20.14 6.35
CA VAL A 341 10.28 20.84 7.41
C VAL A 341 11.37 19.89 7.88
N LEU A 342 12.63 20.27 7.73
CA LEU A 342 13.77 19.40 7.95
C LEU A 342 14.76 20.08 8.88
N GLY A 343 15.21 19.37 9.92
CA GLY A 343 16.18 19.87 10.88
C GLY A 343 17.58 19.35 10.55
N ASN A 344 18.50 20.25 10.27
CA ASN A 344 19.89 19.97 9.98
C ASN A 344 20.74 20.37 11.19
N VAL A 345 21.44 19.38 11.76
CA VAL A 345 22.37 19.60 12.87
C VAL A 345 23.57 20.36 12.33
N ALA A 346 23.91 21.47 12.97
CA ALA A 346 25.14 22.16 12.68
C ALA A 346 26.28 21.43 13.40
N ASP A 347 27.09 20.68 12.65
CA ASP A 347 28.52 20.72 12.94
C ASP A 347 29.04 22.07 12.41
N ALA A 348 29.87 22.74 13.18
CA ALA A 348 30.48 23.99 12.75
C ALA A 348 31.19 23.75 11.40
N ASP A 349 30.82 24.53 10.38
CA ASP A 349 31.50 24.56 9.07
C ASP A 349 31.16 23.47 8.04
N ALA A 350 29.87 23.18 7.80
CA ALA A 350 29.45 22.41 6.62
C ALA A 350 28.51 23.24 5.72
N THR A 351 29.04 23.68 4.58
CA THR A 351 28.32 24.36 3.48
C THR A 351 27.39 23.43 2.68
N ALA A 352 27.18 22.19 3.14
CA ALA A 352 26.28 21.22 2.52
C ALA A 352 25.60 20.40 3.62
N ALA A 353 24.31 20.63 3.79
CA ALA A 353 23.48 19.96 4.78
C ALA A 353 23.08 18.55 4.31
N THR A 354 23.25 17.54 5.17
CA THR A 354 22.69 16.20 4.98
C THR A 354 21.32 16.12 5.64
N ASN A 355 20.28 16.01 4.82
CA ASN A 355 18.89 15.78 5.25
C ASN A 355 18.81 14.55 6.16
N THR A 356 18.37 14.74 7.42
CA THR A 356 17.99 13.63 8.29
C THR A 356 16.52 13.74 8.68
N THR A 357 15.76 12.71 8.35
CA THR A 357 14.37 12.57 8.74
C THR A 357 14.27 12.17 10.22
N ALA A 358 13.48 12.94 10.98
CA ALA A 358 12.75 12.51 12.18
C ALA A 358 13.50 11.96 13.41
N ALA A 359 14.82 12.09 13.55
CA ALA A 359 15.48 11.87 14.85
C ALA A 359 15.51 13.17 15.68
N ALA A 360 15.09 13.12 16.95
CA ALA A 360 15.23 14.26 17.85
C ALA A 360 16.72 14.60 18.00
N THR A 361 17.09 15.83 17.61
CA THR A 361 18.48 16.29 17.71
C THR A 361 18.75 16.76 19.13
N SER A 362 19.83 16.26 19.74
CA SER A 362 20.17 16.55 21.13
C SER A 362 21.35 17.53 21.18
N HIS A 363 21.20 18.57 21.99
CA HIS A 363 22.18 19.65 22.18
C HIS A 363 22.40 19.90 23.65
N THR A 364 23.54 20.49 24.03
CA THR A 364 23.73 20.95 25.40
C THR A 364 22.86 22.17 25.68
N ALA A 365 22.25 22.22 26.86
CA ALA A 365 21.44 23.34 27.33
C ALA A 365 22.27 24.60 27.65
N THR A 366 23.60 24.58 27.52
CA THR A 366 24.44 25.77 27.73
C THR A 366 24.00 26.90 26.80
N ALA A 367 23.65 28.06 27.38
CA ALA A 367 23.28 29.24 26.61
C ALA A 367 24.39 29.60 25.61
N SER A 368 24.01 29.83 24.35
CA SER A 368 24.94 29.92 23.23
C SER A 368 24.42 30.88 22.18
N THR A 369 25.29 31.77 21.70
CA THR A 369 25.02 32.62 20.52
C THR A 369 25.32 31.91 19.21
N THR A 370 25.87 30.69 19.26
CA THR A 370 25.97 29.77 18.13
C THR A 370 24.70 28.94 18.04
N PHE A 371 24.10 28.89 16.85
CA PHE A 371 22.90 28.09 16.60
C PHE A 371 23.18 26.59 16.76
N LYS A 372 22.13 25.83 17.08
CA LYS A 372 22.19 24.39 17.36
C LYS A 372 21.66 23.57 16.19
N THR A 373 20.53 23.98 15.64
CA THR A 373 19.91 23.32 14.49
C THR A 373 19.44 24.38 13.51
N ARG A 374 19.75 24.20 12.23
CA ARG A 374 19.14 24.91 11.10
C ARG A 374 17.90 24.14 10.65
N VAL A 375 16.76 24.80 10.51
CA VAL A 375 15.48 24.22 10.13
C VAL A 375 15.12 24.74 8.74
N ASP A 376 15.20 23.86 7.74
CA ASP A 376 14.82 24.13 6.37
C ASP A 376 13.32 23.92 6.17
N VAL A 377 12.68 24.87 5.50
CA VAL A 377 11.24 24.86 5.24
C VAL A 377 11.00 25.03 3.75
N VAL A 378 10.26 24.08 3.17
CA VAL A 378 9.82 24.11 1.78
C VAL A 378 8.30 23.95 1.76
N GLY A 379 7.60 25.03 1.40
CA GLY A 379 6.16 25.03 1.17
C GLY A 379 5.83 24.73 -0.28
N LYS A 380 5.03 23.68 -0.49
CA LYS A 380 4.50 23.34 -1.82
C LYS A 380 2.99 23.35 -1.84
N ASP A 381 2.44 23.73 -2.99
CA ASP A 381 1.01 23.71 -3.21
C ASP A 381 0.47 22.30 -3.49
N THR A 382 -0.85 22.17 -3.61
CA THR A 382 -1.52 20.89 -3.96
C THR A 382 -1.16 20.35 -5.36
N LEU A 383 -0.55 21.15 -6.22
CA LEU A 383 0.00 20.75 -7.52
C LEU A 383 1.47 20.31 -7.42
N ASN A 384 2.06 20.32 -6.22
CA ASN A 384 3.48 20.03 -5.95
C ASN A 384 4.44 21.07 -6.53
N ASN A 385 3.93 22.24 -6.88
CA ASN A 385 4.76 23.39 -7.22
C ASN A 385 5.18 24.09 -5.92
N LEU A 386 6.31 24.79 -5.97
CA LEU A 386 6.66 25.70 -4.88
C LEU A 386 5.58 26.77 -4.70
N MET A 387 5.34 27.17 -3.45
CA MET A 387 4.36 28.19 -3.16
C MET A 387 4.69 29.50 -3.91
N PRO A 388 3.74 30.08 -4.68
CA PRO A 388 3.99 31.28 -5.46
C PRO A 388 4.37 32.49 -4.60
N ALA A 389 5.25 33.36 -5.10
CA ALA A 389 5.69 34.60 -4.44
C ALA A 389 4.57 35.62 -4.11
N ALA A 390 3.31 35.35 -4.48
CA ALA A 390 2.16 36.22 -4.28
C ALA A 390 1.13 35.73 -3.22
N THR A 391 1.39 34.64 -2.49
CA THR A 391 0.44 34.17 -1.46
C THR A 391 0.47 35.05 -0.22
N THR A 392 -0.68 35.55 0.23
CA THR A 392 -0.78 36.50 1.36
C THR A 392 -0.59 35.85 2.75
N ALA A 393 -0.43 34.53 2.84
CA ALA A 393 -0.31 33.81 4.10
C ALA A 393 1.14 33.85 4.63
N PRO A 394 1.38 34.33 5.87
CA PRO A 394 2.71 34.37 6.46
C PRO A 394 3.24 32.98 6.84
N VAL A 395 4.55 32.80 6.85
CA VAL A 395 5.18 31.62 7.47
C VAL A 395 5.44 31.95 8.94
N SER A 396 4.93 31.12 9.85
CA SER A 396 5.12 31.31 11.28
C SER A 396 5.83 30.12 11.90
N VAL A 397 6.83 30.39 12.73
CA VAL A 397 7.58 29.39 13.48
C VAL A 397 7.43 29.69 14.97
N THR A 398 7.14 28.66 15.75
CA THR A 398 7.04 28.74 17.21
C THR A 398 7.88 27.65 17.83
N ILE A 399 8.66 28.01 18.86
CA ILE A 399 9.34 27.03 19.71
C ILE A 399 8.65 26.98 21.08
N THR A 400 8.17 25.79 21.44
CA THR A 400 7.61 25.48 22.76
C THR A 400 8.63 24.64 23.53
N GLY A 401 8.79 24.85 24.84
CA GLY A 401 9.91 24.28 25.60
C GLY A 401 11.16 25.18 25.56
N PRO A 402 12.35 24.62 25.86
CA PRO A 402 13.61 25.35 25.87
C PRO A 402 14.03 25.90 24.50
N GLY A 403 14.76 27.01 24.53
CA GLY A 403 15.45 27.57 23.38
C GLY A 403 14.74 28.74 22.71
N PHE A 404 15.46 29.31 21.74
CA PHE A 404 15.02 30.42 20.89
C PHE A 404 15.12 30.04 19.41
N ILE A 405 14.45 30.84 18.57
CA ILE A 405 14.52 30.80 17.11
C ILE A 405 14.97 32.15 16.56
N SER A 406 15.65 32.16 15.42
CA SER A 406 16.03 33.36 14.67
C SER A 406 16.17 33.05 13.17
N LEU A 407 16.13 34.09 12.33
CA LEU A 407 16.46 34.06 10.90
C LEU A 407 17.95 34.13 10.65
N ALA A 408 18.69 34.72 11.59
CA ALA A 408 20.12 34.89 11.46
C ALA A 408 20.83 33.70 12.09
N SER A 409 21.92 33.26 11.47
CA SER A 409 22.84 32.24 12.00
C SER A 409 23.80 32.78 13.08
N ASN A 410 23.84 34.10 13.28
CA ASN A 410 24.75 34.79 14.20
C ASN A 410 24.13 35.14 15.58
N GLY A 411 22.95 34.63 15.89
CA GLY A 411 22.28 34.84 17.18
C GLY A 411 21.64 36.22 17.37
N THR A 412 21.50 37.04 16.34
CA THR A 412 20.72 38.29 16.41
C THR A 412 19.22 38.01 16.32
N GLY A 413 18.38 38.83 16.95
CA GLY A 413 16.91 38.72 16.79
C GLY A 413 16.26 37.46 17.38
N LEU A 414 16.80 36.90 18.48
CA LEU A 414 16.25 35.71 19.14
C LEU A 414 14.81 35.94 19.62
N ALA A 415 13.90 35.03 19.27
CA ALA A 415 12.50 35.05 19.68
C ALA A 415 11.99 33.63 20.00
N ARG A 416 10.80 33.51 20.61
CA ARG A 416 10.10 32.21 20.76
C ARG A 416 9.01 31.99 19.72
N VAL A 417 8.55 33.06 19.09
CA VAL A 417 7.60 33.07 17.99
C VAL A 417 8.13 34.04 16.95
N LEU A 418 8.16 33.62 15.69
CA LEU A 418 8.50 34.45 14.56
C LEU A 418 7.43 34.29 13.48
N ALA A 419 6.96 35.40 12.94
CA ALA A 419 6.05 35.42 11.80
C ALA A 419 6.67 36.26 10.69
N LEU A 420 6.95 35.62 9.56
CA LEU A 420 7.47 36.26 8.38
C LEU A 420 6.31 36.60 7.43
N PRO A 421 6.06 37.88 7.12
CA PRO A 421 5.20 38.20 6.00
C PRO A 421 5.86 37.67 4.71
N TRP A 422 5.05 37.14 3.81
CA TRP A 422 5.52 36.54 2.54
C TRP A 422 6.36 37.50 1.67
N THR A 423 6.21 38.81 1.87
CA THR A 423 6.99 39.86 1.22
C THR A 423 8.39 40.08 1.81
N SER A 424 8.80 39.28 2.80
CA SER A 424 10.14 39.39 3.36
C SER A 424 11.19 38.94 2.36
N THR A 425 12.30 39.66 2.26
CA THR A 425 13.45 39.31 1.40
C THR A 425 14.09 37.95 1.75
N GLU A 426 13.76 37.40 2.92
CA GLU A 426 14.21 36.11 3.47
C GLU A 426 13.39 34.89 2.97
N ILE A 427 12.33 35.11 2.19
CA ILE A 427 11.51 34.05 1.59
C ILE A 427 11.68 34.07 0.08
N THR A 428 12.26 33.01 -0.47
CA THR A 428 12.42 32.85 -1.92
C THR A 428 11.48 31.76 -2.41
N ALA A 429 10.43 32.14 -3.15
CA ALA A 429 9.56 31.25 -3.92
C ALA A 429 9.24 29.90 -3.24
N GLY A 430 8.65 29.90 -2.04
CA GLY A 430 8.29 28.65 -1.36
C GLY A 430 9.27 28.17 -0.28
N GLU A 431 10.48 28.72 -0.23
CA GLU A 431 11.57 28.22 0.61
C GLU A 431 12.07 29.27 1.60
N THR A 432 12.42 28.82 2.81
CA THR A 432 13.02 29.64 3.87
C THR A 432 13.69 28.75 4.92
N ASP A 433 14.52 29.33 5.79
CA ASP A 433 15.19 28.62 6.88
C ASP A 433 15.18 29.41 8.19
N PHE A 434 15.37 28.69 9.28
CA PHE A 434 15.44 29.25 10.63
C PHE A 434 16.53 28.58 11.45
N TYR A 435 17.05 29.27 12.44
CA TYR A 435 18.11 28.79 13.31
C TYR A 435 17.59 28.72 14.74
N THR A 436 17.87 27.62 15.41
CA THR A 436 17.47 27.39 16.82
C THR A 436 18.67 27.58 17.74
N TYR A 437 18.43 28.09 18.94
CA TYR A 437 19.46 28.44 19.91
C TYR A 437 19.11 27.91 21.29
N SER A 438 20.13 27.58 22.07
CA SER A 438 19.95 27.18 23.46
C SER A 438 19.76 28.41 24.35
N ASP A 439 18.76 28.40 25.24
CA ASP A 439 18.43 29.49 26.15
C ASP A 439 19.02 29.32 27.57
N GLY A 440 19.82 28.27 27.81
CA GLY A 440 20.31 27.94 29.15
C GLY A 440 19.49 26.89 29.88
N THR A 441 18.30 26.53 29.37
CA THR A 441 17.38 25.60 30.04
C THR A 441 17.37 24.23 29.38
N SER A 442 17.24 23.18 30.18
CA SER A 442 17.15 21.80 29.69
C SER A 442 15.70 21.38 29.49
N GLY A 443 15.48 20.40 28.61
CA GLY A 443 14.16 19.83 28.30
C GLY A 443 13.95 19.62 26.80
N THR A 444 12.77 19.12 26.46
CA THR A 444 12.37 18.89 25.07
C THR A 444 11.70 20.15 24.52
N ALA A 445 12.17 20.59 23.37
CA ALA A 445 11.59 21.69 22.62
C ALA A 445 10.91 21.18 21.35
N THR A 446 9.75 21.74 21.04
CA THR A 446 9.01 21.47 19.80
C THR A 446 8.96 22.74 18.98
N VAL A 447 9.57 22.70 17.80
CA VAL A 447 9.52 23.76 16.79
C VAL A 447 8.39 23.43 15.83
N THR A 448 7.34 24.26 15.81
CA THR A 448 6.19 24.11 14.92
C THR A 448 6.28 25.14 13.82
N VAL A 449 6.24 24.69 12.57
CA VAL A 449 6.22 25.55 11.38
C VAL A 449 4.84 25.51 10.75
N SER A 450 4.24 26.67 10.56
CA SER A 450 2.93 26.84 9.95
C SER A 450 2.99 27.80 8.77
N TRP A 451 2.11 27.57 7.80
CA TRP A 451 1.88 28.41 6.65
C TRP A 451 0.46 28.96 6.72
N GLY A 452 0.32 30.26 6.97
CA GLY A 452 -0.94 30.82 7.44
C GLY A 452 -1.39 30.11 8.72
N THR A 453 -2.54 29.47 8.68
CA THR A 453 -3.09 28.68 9.80
C THR A 453 -2.78 27.18 9.72
N THR A 454 -2.13 26.72 8.65
CA THR A 454 -1.88 25.30 8.41
C THR A 454 -0.50 24.89 8.91
N VAL A 455 -0.42 23.95 9.86
CA VAL A 455 0.87 23.37 10.29
C VAL A 455 1.41 22.47 9.16
N ILE A 456 2.61 22.77 8.67
CA ILE A 456 3.26 21.98 7.60
C ILE A 456 4.32 21.01 8.13
N GLY A 457 4.78 21.19 9.36
CA GLY A 457 5.69 20.26 10.00
C GLY A 457 6.11 20.69 11.40
N THR A 458 6.66 19.74 12.15
CA THR A 458 7.17 19.95 13.51
C THR A 458 8.52 19.27 13.68
N GLN A 459 9.48 19.96 14.30
CA GLN A 459 10.77 19.41 14.68
C GLN A 459 10.88 19.30 16.21
N THR A 460 11.45 18.20 16.68
CA THR A 460 11.74 18.00 18.11
C THR A 460 13.23 18.15 18.35
N LEU A 461 13.58 18.98 19.34
CA LEU A 461 14.93 19.21 19.83
C LEU A 461 14.98 18.82 21.31
N VAL A 462 16.12 18.31 21.78
CA VAL A 462 16.34 18.07 23.20
C VAL A 462 17.53 18.89 23.65
N PHE A 463 17.32 19.78 24.63
CA PHE A 463 18.39 20.51 25.29
C PHE A 463 18.73 19.78 26.59
N THR A 464 19.91 19.19 26.66
CA THR A 464 20.37 18.37 27.78
C THR A 464 21.07 19.22 28.83
N GLY A 465 20.61 19.12 30.07
CA GLY A 465 21.24 19.78 31.21
C GLY A 465 22.48 19.01 31.71
N SER A 466 23.05 19.47 32.82
CA SER A 466 24.08 18.69 33.52
C SER A 466 23.51 17.37 34.05
N ALA A 467 24.34 16.33 34.06
CA ALA A 467 23.99 15.03 34.63
C ALA A 467 23.55 15.19 36.10
N ARG A 468 22.36 14.70 36.44
CA ARG A 468 21.77 14.77 37.78
C ARG A 468 21.60 13.40 38.42
N THR A 469 21.15 12.41 37.65
CA THR A 469 20.93 11.05 38.15
C THR A 469 21.74 10.07 37.32
N VAL A 470 22.44 9.15 37.99
CA VAL A 470 23.17 8.05 37.35
C VAL A 470 22.46 6.74 37.64
N THR A 471 22.25 5.93 36.61
CA THR A 471 21.75 4.57 36.74
C THR A 471 22.78 3.61 36.18
N VAL A 472 22.78 2.39 36.72
CA VAL A 472 23.68 1.32 36.31
C VAL A 472 22.91 0.03 36.22
N GLY A 473 23.34 -0.85 35.32
CA GLY A 473 22.86 -2.23 35.27
C GLY A 473 24.02 -3.20 35.19
N ASN A 474 23.91 -4.28 35.95
CA ASN A 474 24.93 -5.32 35.96
C ASN A 474 24.73 -6.22 34.74
N LEU A 475 25.79 -6.41 33.95
CA LEU A 475 25.81 -7.36 32.84
C LEU A 475 26.51 -8.64 33.25
N GLU A 476 27.64 -8.49 33.92
CA GLU A 476 28.51 -9.59 34.29
C GLU A 476 28.80 -9.56 35.79
N PRO A 477 27.99 -10.26 36.61
CA PRO A 477 28.18 -10.27 38.06
C PRO A 477 29.44 -11.03 38.52
N HIS A 478 30.05 -11.83 37.64
CA HIS A 478 31.23 -12.64 37.96
C HIS A 478 32.41 -12.26 37.05
N ILE A 479 33.57 -11.94 37.59
CA ILE A 479 34.75 -11.57 36.80
C ILE A 479 35.89 -12.52 37.14
N THR A 480 36.65 -12.99 36.17
CA THR A 480 37.81 -13.82 36.49
C THR A 480 38.96 -12.98 37.06
N ALA A 481 39.65 -13.49 38.08
CA ALA A 481 40.83 -12.83 38.63
C ALA A 481 41.89 -12.53 37.57
N ALA A 482 42.49 -11.34 37.66
CA ALA A 482 43.44 -10.77 36.70
C ALA A 482 42.87 -10.56 35.28
N ALA A 483 41.55 -10.55 35.10
CA ALA A 483 40.89 -10.27 33.84
C ALA A 483 40.07 -8.96 33.88
N THR A 484 39.98 -8.32 32.72
CA THR A 484 39.05 -7.21 32.47
C THR A 484 37.86 -7.75 31.69
N ALA A 485 36.65 -7.33 32.05
CA ALA A 485 35.41 -7.71 31.37
C ALA A 485 34.47 -6.51 31.24
N ALA A 486 33.75 -6.42 30.12
CA ALA A 486 32.66 -5.48 29.94
C ALA A 486 31.47 -5.89 30.83
N ALA A 487 31.43 -5.35 32.04
CA ALA A 487 30.69 -5.96 33.13
C ALA A 487 29.40 -5.22 33.52
N PHE A 488 29.24 -3.97 33.10
CA PHE A 488 28.06 -3.18 33.43
C PHE A 488 27.83 -2.08 32.41
N TRP A 489 26.65 -1.50 32.42
CA TRP A 489 26.37 -0.25 31.73
C TRP A 489 26.07 0.87 32.72
N VAL A 490 26.32 2.10 32.29
CA VAL A 490 26.01 3.33 33.03
C VAL A 490 25.22 4.28 32.15
N GLN A 491 24.24 4.96 32.72
CA GLN A 491 23.53 6.04 32.06
C GLN A 491 23.41 7.22 33.02
N ALA A 492 23.80 8.40 32.57
CA ALA A 492 23.50 9.63 33.26
C ALA A 492 22.35 10.37 32.55
N VAL A 493 21.44 10.92 33.34
CA VAL A 493 20.34 11.74 32.84
C VAL A 493 20.32 13.09 33.55
N ASP A 494 19.81 14.10 32.87
CA ASP A 494 19.53 15.42 33.47
C ASP A 494 18.26 15.39 34.35
N SER A 495 17.86 16.55 34.89
CA SER A 495 16.66 16.67 35.72
C SER A 495 15.34 16.34 35.01
N ASN A 496 15.35 16.30 33.68
CA ASN A 496 14.19 16.03 32.84
C ASN A 496 14.24 14.61 32.24
N SER A 497 15.14 13.76 32.76
CA SER A 497 15.35 12.38 32.28
C SER A 497 15.90 12.28 30.86
N ASN A 498 16.50 13.34 30.32
CA ASN A 498 17.19 13.26 29.03
C ASN A 498 18.59 12.66 29.22
N PRO A 499 19.04 11.77 28.32
CA PRO A 499 20.38 11.19 28.42
C PRO A 499 21.47 12.25 28.19
N VAL A 500 22.49 12.23 29.03
CA VAL A 500 23.64 13.14 28.97
C VAL A 500 24.91 12.32 28.73
N ALA A 501 25.84 12.87 27.95
CA ALA A 501 27.14 12.23 27.75
C ALA A 501 27.87 12.04 29.10
N TYR A 502 28.32 10.82 29.38
CA TYR A 502 28.92 10.45 30.67
C TYR A 502 30.12 9.53 30.48
N THR A 503 31.17 10.05 29.83
CA THR A 503 32.36 9.29 29.42
C THR A 503 33.43 9.19 30.51
N THR A 504 33.42 10.07 31.51
CA THR A 504 34.39 10.09 32.62
C THR A 504 33.77 9.55 33.90
N VAL A 505 33.59 8.23 33.94
CA VAL A 505 33.04 7.53 35.10
C VAL A 505 34.13 7.37 36.15
N THR A 506 33.85 7.85 37.37
CA THR A 506 34.69 7.60 38.53
C THR A 506 34.01 6.57 39.43
N SER A 507 34.81 5.69 40.04
CA SER A 507 34.29 4.61 40.87
C SER A 507 35.22 4.28 42.03
N SER A 508 34.66 3.62 43.04
CA SER A 508 35.40 3.09 44.18
C SER A 508 34.92 1.68 44.50
N SER A 509 35.84 0.76 44.67
CA SER A 509 35.58 -0.59 45.15
C SER A 509 35.60 -0.61 46.67
N SER A 510 34.68 -1.35 47.28
CA SER A 510 34.70 -1.63 48.73
C SER A 510 35.95 -2.42 49.14
N ASP A 511 36.56 -3.15 48.20
CA ASP A 511 37.82 -3.85 48.37
C ASP A 511 38.67 -3.77 47.08
N PRO A 512 39.61 -2.79 47.01
CA PRO A 512 40.49 -2.61 45.87
C PRO A 512 41.48 -3.76 45.64
N THR A 513 41.61 -4.71 46.58
CA THR A 513 42.46 -5.90 46.39
C THR A 513 41.72 -7.01 45.66
N VAL A 514 40.38 -6.96 45.65
CA VAL A 514 39.49 -7.90 44.93
C VAL A 514 39.07 -7.33 43.58
N LEU A 515 38.64 -6.07 43.52
CA LEU A 515 38.09 -5.43 42.32
C LEU A 515 38.70 -4.04 42.12
N SER A 516 39.11 -3.71 40.89
CA SER A 516 39.71 -2.42 40.56
C SER A 516 38.79 -1.23 40.85
N ASN A 517 39.38 -0.13 41.33
CA ASN A 517 38.70 1.16 41.42
C ASN A 517 38.50 1.82 40.05
N ASN A 518 39.30 1.41 39.06
CA ASN A 518 39.30 2.01 37.73
C ASN A 518 38.36 1.24 36.82
N VAL A 519 37.48 1.99 36.15
CA VAL A 519 36.59 1.50 35.11
C VAL A 519 36.93 2.17 33.78
N SER A 520 36.72 1.46 32.69
CA SER A 520 36.89 1.99 31.34
C SER A 520 35.58 1.86 30.57
N CYS A 521 34.98 3.00 30.20
CA CYS A 521 33.73 3.03 29.44
C CYS A 521 33.98 3.34 27.97
N ALA A 522 33.09 2.87 27.11
CA ALA A 522 33.12 3.15 25.68
C ALA A 522 33.09 4.67 25.40
N ALA A 523 33.71 5.09 24.30
CA ALA A 523 33.74 6.50 23.90
C ALA A 523 32.37 7.04 23.43
N SER A 524 31.49 6.14 22.98
CA SER A 524 30.14 6.44 22.50
C SER A 524 29.09 5.59 23.23
N PRO A 525 27.84 6.07 23.33
CA PRO A 525 26.75 5.28 23.89
C PRO A 525 26.47 4.06 23.01
N MET A 526 25.91 3.02 23.63
CA MET A 526 25.57 1.76 22.96
C MET A 526 24.60 1.97 21.80
N SER A 527 24.83 1.22 20.71
CA SER A 527 23.94 1.20 19.56
C SER A 527 22.54 0.71 19.94
N ALA A 528 21.54 0.96 19.10
CA ALA A 528 20.18 0.46 19.35
C ALA A 528 20.12 -1.07 19.50
N ALA A 529 20.94 -1.80 18.73
CA ALA A 529 21.02 -3.25 18.79
C ALA A 529 21.63 -3.73 20.12
N ASP A 530 22.76 -3.15 20.52
CA ASP A 530 23.46 -3.57 21.76
C ASP A 530 22.60 -3.29 22.99
N ARG A 531 21.92 -2.14 23.02
CA ARG A 531 21.00 -1.81 24.11
C ARG A 531 19.84 -2.80 24.23
N ALA A 532 19.25 -3.20 23.10
CA ALA A 532 18.16 -4.16 23.09
C ALA A 532 18.63 -5.55 23.58
N LEU A 533 19.86 -5.93 23.24
CA LEU A 533 20.46 -7.19 23.69
C LEU A 533 20.62 -7.24 25.22
N VAL A 534 21.01 -6.11 25.82
CA VAL A 534 21.36 -6.07 27.26
C VAL A 534 20.32 -5.37 28.15
N GLY A 535 19.20 -4.94 27.58
CA GLY A 535 18.14 -4.22 28.30
C GLY A 535 18.55 -2.82 28.79
N ALA A 536 19.53 -2.18 28.15
CA ALA A 536 20.03 -0.86 28.56
C ALA A 536 19.21 0.31 27.99
N PRO A 537 19.03 1.41 28.75
CA PRO A 537 18.29 2.59 28.30
C PRO A 537 19.08 3.45 27.30
N LEU A 538 18.37 4.27 26.51
CA LEU A 538 18.98 5.15 25.49
C LEU A 538 20.07 6.05 26.10
N GLY A 539 21.24 6.12 25.46
CA GLY A 539 22.38 6.92 25.96
C GLY A 539 23.20 6.24 27.05
N ALA A 540 22.96 4.96 27.33
CA ALA A 540 23.83 4.17 28.20
C ALA A 540 25.17 3.83 27.54
N TYR A 541 26.24 3.82 28.32
CA TYR A 541 27.59 3.45 27.93
C TYR A 541 27.96 2.10 28.52
N LEU A 542 28.61 1.25 27.73
CA LEU A 542 29.17 -0.01 28.20
C LEU A 542 30.50 0.24 28.91
N CYS A 543 30.68 -0.34 30.09
CA CYS A 543 31.85 -0.16 30.93
C CYS A 543 32.48 -1.48 31.33
N ALA A 544 33.81 -1.51 31.33
CA ALA A 544 34.61 -2.63 31.78
C ALA A 544 35.28 -2.33 33.13
N VAL A 545 35.48 -3.39 33.91
CA VAL A 545 36.19 -3.37 35.19
C VAL A 545 37.09 -4.60 35.30
N THR A 546 38.18 -4.48 36.06
CA THR A 546 39.17 -5.54 36.22
C THR A 546 39.01 -6.22 37.58
N GLY A 547 38.92 -7.55 37.57
CA GLY A 547 39.06 -8.38 38.77
C GLY A 547 40.54 -8.53 39.14
N ILE A 548 40.90 -8.28 40.40
CA ILE A 548 42.29 -8.31 40.88
C ILE A 548 42.54 -9.60 41.67
N GLY A 549 41.75 -9.84 42.70
CA GLY A 549 41.88 -10.98 43.62
C GLY A 549 40.55 -11.69 43.83
N VAL A 550 40.59 -12.98 44.18
CA VAL A 550 39.36 -13.78 44.38
C VAL A 550 38.61 -13.26 45.61
N GLY A 551 37.30 -13.04 45.47
CA GLY A 551 36.47 -12.51 46.55
C GLY A 551 35.18 -11.86 46.05
N THR A 552 34.53 -11.08 46.91
CA THR A 552 33.37 -10.27 46.55
C THR A 552 33.64 -8.81 46.88
N ALA A 553 33.29 -7.91 45.98
CA ALA A 553 33.42 -6.48 46.20
C ALA A 553 32.24 -5.73 45.59
N THR A 554 31.89 -4.60 46.19
CA THR A 554 30.88 -3.69 45.69
C THR A 554 31.57 -2.51 45.02
N LEU A 555 31.27 -2.29 43.74
CA LEU A 555 31.68 -1.12 42.98
C LEU A 555 30.65 -0.02 43.17
N THR A 556 31.07 1.11 43.72
CA THR A 556 30.26 2.32 43.85
C THR A 556 30.65 3.29 42.75
N ILE A 557 29.71 3.69 41.90
CA ILE A 557 29.93 4.78 40.96
C ILE A 557 29.87 6.08 41.75
N ALA A 558 30.99 6.81 41.76
CA ALA A 558 31.09 8.06 42.50
C ALA A 558 30.18 9.11 41.84
N PRO A 559 29.55 9.97 42.66
CA PRO A 559 28.76 11.05 42.11
C PRO A 559 29.71 12.04 41.43
N GLY A 560 29.40 12.42 40.19
CA GLY A 560 29.98 13.62 39.59
C GLY A 560 29.54 14.87 40.34
N SER A 561 30.23 16.00 40.10
CA SER A 561 29.99 17.29 40.79
C SER A 561 28.53 17.76 40.78
N THR A 562 27.75 17.33 39.77
CA THR A 562 26.34 17.72 39.57
C THR A 562 25.33 16.61 39.86
N THR A 563 25.77 15.38 40.13
CA THR A 563 24.88 14.22 40.34
C THR A 563 24.51 14.04 41.81
N THR A 564 23.29 13.58 42.09
CA THR A 564 22.75 13.49 43.46
C THR A 564 22.77 12.08 44.06
N ASN A 565 23.21 11.07 43.31
CA ASN A 565 23.19 9.68 43.73
C ASN A 565 24.49 8.94 43.38
N SER A 566 24.74 7.83 44.09
CA SER A 566 25.94 6.99 43.93
C SER A 566 25.51 5.53 43.83
N PRO A 567 25.13 5.06 42.64
CA PRO A 567 24.63 3.70 42.49
C PRO A 567 25.76 2.67 42.67
N THR A 568 25.40 1.49 43.17
CA THR A 568 26.33 0.42 43.51
C THR A 568 26.04 -0.87 42.74
N LEU A 569 27.08 -1.60 42.38
CA LEU A 569 27.03 -2.91 41.74
C LEU A 569 27.83 -3.92 42.56
N SER A 570 27.35 -5.14 42.72
CA SER A 570 28.07 -6.21 43.41
C SER A 570 28.70 -7.17 42.41
N PHE A 571 29.98 -7.46 42.60
CA PHE A 571 30.75 -8.37 41.77
C PHE A 571 31.38 -9.48 42.62
N ARG A 572 31.46 -10.67 42.05
CA ARG A 572 32.29 -11.78 42.55
C ARG A 572 33.47 -11.96 41.61
N VAL A 573 34.68 -11.89 42.15
CA VAL A 573 35.89 -12.23 41.40
C VAL A 573 36.24 -13.69 41.68
N THR A 574 36.32 -14.51 40.63
CA THR A 574 36.47 -15.97 40.71
C THR A 574 37.88 -16.38 40.36
N LYS A 575 38.24 -17.64 40.64
CA LYS A 575 39.53 -18.20 40.20
C LYS A 575 39.60 -18.26 38.67
N THR A 576 40.83 -18.39 38.15
CA THR A 576 41.11 -18.48 36.71
C THR A 576 40.92 -19.88 36.12
N THR A 577 41.03 -20.92 36.95
CA THR A 577 40.96 -22.33 36.53
C THR A 577 39.53 -22.87 36.61
N ILE A 578 39.09 -23.50 35.52
CA ILE A 578 37.82 -24.21 35.44
C ILE A 578 37.98 -25.59 36.05
N ALA A 579 37.27 -25.86 37.13
CA ALA A 579 37.30 -27.16 37.81
C ALA A 579 36.07 -28.02 37.52
N THR A 580 34.97 -27.41 37.05
CA THR A 580 33.78 -28.14 36.60
C THR A 580 33.26 -27.50 35.31
N LEU A 581 32.91 -28.34 34.34
CA LEU A 581 32.27 -27.93 33.09
C LEU A 581 31.12 -28.90 32.79
N GLU A 582 29.92 -28.37 32.56
CA GLU A 582 28.71 -29.18 32.37
C GLU A 582 27.83 -28.65 31.24
N LEU A 583 27.25 -29.54 30.44
CA LEU A 583 26.17 -29.21 29.53
C LEU A 583 24.83 -29.38 30.24
N THR A 584 24.03 -28.32 30.27
CA THR A 584 22.71 -28.29 30.89
C THR A 584 21.66 -27.86 29.87
N THR A 585 20.43 -28.28 30.11
CA THR A 585 19.26 -27.87 29.33
C THR A 585 18.18 -27.39 30.29
N ASP A 586 17.31 -26.50 29.84
CA ASP A 586 16.22 -25.97 30.67
C ASP A 586 15.18 -27.05 31.05
N LYS A 587 15.07 -28.13 30.26
CA LYS A 587 14.21 -29.30 30.52
C LYS A 587 14.92 -30.59 30.13
N SER A 588 14.42 -31.72 30.63
CA SER A 588 14.83 -33.06 30.17
C SER A 588 13.98 -33.58 29.01
N GLU A 589 12.78 -33.01 28.81
CA GLU A 589 11.79 -33.43 27.83
C GLU A 589 11.24 -32.23 27.05
N TYR A 590 11.04 -32.40 25.74
CA TYR A 590 10.57 -31.34 24.83
C TYR A 590 9.55 -31.88 23.83
N ALA A 591 8.59 -31.04 23.47
CA ALA A 591 7.70 -31.30 22.35
C ALA A 591 8.42 -31.05 21.00
N PRO A 592 7.93 -31.65 19.89
CA PRO A 592 8.38 -31.36 18.54
C PRO A 592 8.41 -29.86 18.22
N GLY A 593 9.56 -29.37 17.75
CA GLY A 593 9.73 -27.95 17.39
C GLY A 593 9.84 -26.99 18.59
N GLU A 594 9.78 -27.47 19.83
CA GLU A 594 10.01 -26.64 21.02
C GLU A 594 11.48 -26.17 21.10
N LYS A 595 11.72 -24.98 21.66
CA LYS A 595 13.09 -24.49 21.88
C LYS A 595 13.76 -25.24 23.04
N ILE A 596 14.96 -25.75 22.78
CA ILE A 596 15.90 -26.30 23.76
C ILE A 596 16.91 -25.21 24.09
N LYS A 597 16.95 -24.76 25.35
CA LYS A 597 18.00 -23.84 25.83
C LYS A 597 19.17 -24.66 26.34
N LEU A 598 20.21 -24.80 25.53
CA LEU A 598 21.44 -25.49 25.91
C LEU A 598 22.40 -24.50 26.57
N SER A 599 22.91 -24.82 27.76
CA SER A 599 23.88 -24.00 28.48
C SER A 599 25.13 -24.80 28.83
N LEU A 600 26.30 -24.29 28.44
CA LEU A 600 27.59 -24.77 28.93
C LEU A 600 27.96 -23.99 30.19
N VAL A 601 27.95 -24.66 31.34
CA VAL A 601 28.19 -24.06 32.66
C VAL A 601 29.60 -24.38 33.12
N ALA A 602 30.38 -23.34 33.44
CA ALA A 602 31.74 -23.45 33.96
C ALA A 602 31.80 -22.95 35.41
N LYS A 603 32.44 -23.74 36.29
CA LYS A 603 32.67 -23.38 37.68
C LYS A 603 34.14 -23.52 38.07
N ASP A 604 34.56 -22.71 39.02
CA ASP A 604 35.87 -22.84 39.65
C ASP A 604 35.90 -23.97 40.71
N ALA A 605 37.07 -24.19 41.30
CA ALA A 605 37.29 -25.23 42.30
C ALA A 605 36.49 -25.03 43.61
N ASP A 606 35.98 -23.82 43.85
CA ASP A 606 35.15 -23.50 45.01
C ASP A 606 33.65 -23.64 44.68
N GLY A 607 33.31 -24.09 43.46
CA GLY A 607 31.95 -24.28 42.99
C GLY A 607 31.26 -22.97 42.55
N ASN A 608 31.99 -21.86 42.48
CA ASN A 608 31.44 -20.60 41.99
C ASN A 608 31.37 -20.59 40.46
N LEU A 609 30.34 -19.96 39.91
CA LEU A 609 30.22 -19.69 38.48
C LEU A 609 31.42 -18.87 38.01
N LEU A 610 32.09 -19.34 36.95
CA LEU A 610 33.31 -18.70 36.44
C LEU A 610 33.00 -17.32 35.87
N GLY A 611 33.84 -16.32 36.18
CA GLY A 611 33.64 -14.97 35.67
C GLY A 611 34.06 -14.77 34.22
N ALA A 612 33.50 -13.78 33.55
CA ALA A 612 33.90 -13.42 32.20
C ALA A 612 35.31 -12.81 32.12
N ARG A 613 35.81 -12.72 30.87
CA ARG A 613 37.02 -12.02 30.45
C ARG A 613 36.88 -11.56 29.00
N ASP A 614 37.60 -10.50 28.63
CA ASP A 614 37.48 -9.83 27.31
C ASP A 614 37.73 -10.76 26.11
N ALA A 615 38.77 -11.60 26.15
CA ALA A 615 39.10 -12.51 25.05
C ALA A 615 38.21 -13.77 24.96
N GLY A 616 37.25 -13.95 25.88
CA GLY A 616 36.49 -15.20 26.00
C GLY A 616 37.37 -16.40 26.41
N TYR A 617 36.85 -17.60 26.18
CA TYR A 617 37.47 -18.86 26.57
C TYR A 617 37.66 -19.80 25.38
N ASP A 618 38.86 -20.35 25.23
CA ASP A 618 39.16 -21.44 24.29
C ASP A 618 39.23 -22.75 25.08
N ILE A 619 38.09 -23.41 25.28
CA ILE A 619 37.96 -24.58 26.17
C ILE A 619 37.34 -25.81 25.53
N LEU A 620 36.88 -25.73 24.27
CA LEU A 620 36.22 -26.82 23.56
C LEU A 620 36.95 -27.16 22.25
N ALA A 621 37.38 -28.41 22.12
CA ALA A 621 37.98 -28.94 20.89
C ALA A 621 36.93 -29.37 19.87
N LYS A 622 35.76 -29.76 20.36
CA LYS A 622 34.68 -30.24 19.52
C LYS A 622 33.34 -30.01 20.19
N PHE A 623 32.36 -29.64 19.39
CA PHE A 623 30.94 -29.68 19.76
C PHE A 623 30.18 -30.46 18.69
N SER A 624 29.29 -31.35 19.10
CA SER A 624 28.50 -32.17 18.20
C SER A 624 27.16 -32.54 18.80
N VAL A 625 26.18 -32.78 17.93
CA VAL A 625 24.88 -33.33 18.28
C VAL A 625 24.73 -34.64 17.51
N ASN A 626 24.10 -35.65 18.12
CA ASN A 626 23.91 -36.97 17.48
C ASN A 626 23.03 -36.92 16.23
N GLN A 627 22.31 -35.82 15.99
CA GLN A 627 21.37 -35.60 14.90
C GLN A 627 21.50 -34.14 14.43
N ALA A 628 21.13 -33.84 13.18
CA ALA A 628 21.11 -32.46 12.68
C ALA A 628 19.94 -31.68 13.32
N LEU A 629 20.23 -30.50 13.88
CA LEU A 629 19.24 -29.60 14.48
C LEU A 629 19.39 -28.19 13.90
N THR A 630 18.30 -27.43 13.92
CA THR A 630 18.33 -25.99 13.66
C THR A 630 18.62 -25.25 14.96
N GLY A 631 19.65 -24.39 14.95
CA GLY A 631 20.09 -23.62 16.12
C GLY A 631 21.49 -23.08 15.91
N THR A 632 22.04 -22.46 16.96
CA THR A 632 23.40 -21.92 16.93
C THR A 632 24.32 -22.82 17.74
N ALA A 633 25.40 -23.31 17.11
CA ALA A 633 26.40 -24.11 17.81
C ALA A 633 27.16 -23.31 18.86
N ILE A 634 27.59 -24.00 19.91
CA ILE A 634 28.54 -23.44 20.86
C ILE A 634 29.86 -23.23 20.11
N PRO A 635 30.41 -22.00 20.09
CA PRO A 635 31.66 -21.73 19.40
C PRO A 635 32.81 -22.46 20.10
N LEU A 636 33.79 -22.90 19.32
CA LEU A 636 34.96 -23.63 19.82
C LEU A 636 36.06 -22.70 20.34
N SER A 637 36.03 -21.43 19.92
CA SER A 637 36.97 -20.39 20.34
C SER A 637 36.25 -19.11 20.74
N ALA A 638 36.94 -18.26 21.50
CA ALA A 638 36.45 -16.99 22.01
C ALA A 638 35.08 -17.11 22.70
N LEU A 639 34.87 -18.21 23.44
CA LEU A 639 33.58 -18.49 24.08
C LEU A 639 33.30 -17.45 25.18
N ALA A 640 32.29 -16.61 24.95
CA ALA A 640 31.87 -15.58 25.89
C ALA A 640 31.04 -16.18 27.03
N ILE A 641 31.71 -16.81 28.00
CA ILE A 641 31.07 -17.29 29.23
C ILE A 641 30.69 -16.08 30.08
N SER A 642 29.39 -15.89 30.30
CA SER A 642 28.81 -14.82 31.09
C SER A 642 28.06 -15.42 32.29
N ALA A 643 28.32 -14.88 33.48
CA ALA A 643 27.90 -15.39 34.77
C ALA A 643 28.13 -16.91 34.91
N GLY A 644 29.27 -17.41 34.42
CA GLY A 644 29.63 -18.82 34.44
C GLY A 644 28.87 -19.72 33.48
N ALA A 645 28.12 -19.18 32.52
CA ALA A 645 27.50 -19.99 31.46
C ALA A 645 27.61 -19.36 30.07
N TYR A 646 27.63 -20.21 29.04
CA TYR A 646 27.29 -19.83 27.68
C TYR A 646 25.98 -20.51 27.28
N ALA A 647 24.98 -19.73 26.88
CA ALA A 647 23.66 -20.26 26.50
C ALA A 647 23.41 -20.11 25.01
N THR A 648 22.77 -21.11 24.40
CA THR A 648 22.34 -21.11 23.00
C THR A 648 21.02 -21.84 22.83
N ASP A 649 20.27 -21.48 21.79
CA ASP A 649 18.98 -22.08 21.45
C ASP A 649 19.12 -23.09 20.31
N TYR A 650 18.46 -24.23 20.47
CA TYR A 650 18.17 -25.21 19.42
C TYR A 650 16.67 -25.45 19.32
N PHE A 651 16.20 -25.94 18.18
CA PHE A 651 14.84 -26.44 18.04
C PHE A 651 14.82 -27.97 18.14
N ALA A 652 13.92 -28.49 18.96
CA ALA A 652 13.64 -29.92 19.05
C ALA A 652 13.21 -30.47 17.67
N PRO A 653 13.70 -31.66 17.27
CA PRO A 653 13.31 -32.28 16.02
C PRO A 653 11.82 -32.64 16.02
N LEU A 654 11.26 -32.80 14.82
CA LEU A 654 9.85 -33.19 14.65
C LEU A 654 9.58 -34.67 14.95
N ILE A 655 10.64 -35.47 15.03
CA ILE A 655 10.58 -36.91 15.26
C ILE A 655 10.95 -37.19 16.71
N PRO A 656 10.12 -37.96 17.45
CA PRO A 656 10.44 -38.36 18.82
C PRO A 656 11.71 -39.21 18.90
N GLY A 657 12.40 -39.12 20.03
CA GLY A 657 13.66 -39.83 20.29
C GLY A 657 14.61 -39.04 21.18
N THR A 658 15.81 -39.58 21.38
CA THR A 658 16.84 -38.95 22.21
C THR A 658 17.77 -38.07 21.37
N VAL A 659 17.88 -36.81 21.77
CA VAL A 659 18.90 -35.87 21.27
C VAL A 659 20.02 -35.81 22.29
N THR A 660 21.26 -36.02 21.86
CA THR A 660 22.44 -35.96 22.72
C THR A 660 23.39 -34.89 22.22
N PHE A 661 23.63 -33.90 23.07
CA PHE A 661 24.68 -32.89 22.90
C PHE A 661 25.98 -33.41 23.51
N SER A 662 27.08 -33.25 22.78
CA SER A 662 28.41 -33.69 23.21
C SER A 662 29.42 -32.58 22.96
N ALA A 663 30.20 -32.25 23.98
CA ALA A 663 31.32 -31.33 23.88
C ALA A 663 32.61 -32.01 24.37
N THR A 664 33.67 -31.96 23.57
CA THR A 664 35.00 -32.43 23.98
C THR A 664 35.82 -31.20 24.36
N THR A 665 36.39 -31.21 25.57
CA THR A 665 37.22 -30.12 26.07
C THR A 665 38.61 -30.10 25.44
N GLU A 666 39.21 -28.93 25.37
CA GLU A 666 40.59 -28.74 24.92
C GLU A 666 41.62 -29.23 25.94
N ALA A 667 42.87 -29.37 25.49
CA ALA A 667 44.01 -29.52 26.38
C ALA A 667 44.52 -28.15 26.86
N GLY A 668 45.08 -28.11 28.08
CA GLY A 668 45.74 -26.92 28.62
C GLY A 668 44.86 -25.99 29.46
N SER A 669 45.45 -24.83 29.80
CA SER A 669 44.80 -23.78 30.60
C SER A 669 43.72 -23.07 29.78
N PRO A 670 42.56 -22.71 30.37
CA PRO A 670 42.27 -22.63 31.80
C PRO A 670 41.61 -23.87 32.43
N LEU A 671 41.59 -25.03 31.77
CA LEU A 671 40.96 -26.23 32.30
C LEU A 671 41.84 -26.92 33.35
N ALA A 672 41.23 -27.35 34.46
CA ALA A 672 41.88 -28.25 35.40
C ALA A 672 42.29 -29.55 34.69
N THR A 673 43.39 -30.18 35.13
CA THR A 673 43.98 -31.37 34.48
C THR A 673 42.96 -32.50 34.28
N ALA A 674 42.05 -32.71 35.24
CA ALA A 674 41.02 -33.74 35.16
C ALA A 674 39.95 -33.49 34.08
N LEU A 675 39.84 -32.26 33.57
CA LEU A 675 38.89 -31.87 32.54
C LEU A 675 39.51 -31.77 31.15
N GLN A 676 40.81 -32.00 30.97
CA GLN A 676 41.45 -31.84 29.65
C GLN A 676 41.21 -33.08 28.78
N ASN A 677 40.84 -32.88 27.50
CA ASN A 677 40.49 -33.96 26.55
C ASN A 677 39.35 -34.88 27.01
N VAL A 678 38.41 -34.35 27.79
CA VAL A 678 37.25 -35.08 28.31
C VAL A 678 36.03 -34.75 27.47
N THR A 679 35.19 -35.75 27.20
CA THR A 679 33.89 -35.52 26.56
C THR A 679 32.80 -35.45 27.61
N ILE A 680 32.09 -34.32 27.64
CA ILE A 680 30.88 -34.11 28.44
C ILE A 680 29.65 -34.25 27.53
N THR A 681 28.57 -34.82 28.07
CA THR A 681 27.35 -35.08 27.29
C THR A 681 26.11 -34.67 28.05
N ARG A 682 25.06 -34.29 27.30
CA ARG A 682 23.72 -34.00 27.81
C ARG A 682 22.68 -34.55 26.85
N ALA A 683 21.85 -35.46 27.34
CA ALA A 683 20.75 -36.04 26.58
C ALA A 683 19.41 -35.42 26.99
N VAL A 684 18.53 -35.23 26.01
CA VAL A 684 17.13 -34.82 26.19
C VAL A 684 16.21 -35.73 25.37
N THR A 685 14.98 -35.90 25.83
CA THR A 685 13.98 -36.74 25.17
C THR A 685 12.95 -35.88 24.46
N ILE A 686 12.67 -36.20 23.21
CA ILE A 686 11.61 -35.56 22.43
C ILE A 686 10.37 -36.45 22.50
N THR A 687 9.31 -35.91 23.11
CA THR A 687 8.06 -36.63 23.39
C THR A 687 6.94 -36.15 22.48
N GLY A 688 6.06 -37.03 22.04
CA GLY A 688 5.00 -36.72 21.08
C GLY A 688 5.48 -36.67 19.62
N GLY A 689 4.68 -36.07 18.74
CA GLY A 689 4.97 -35.91 17.32
C GLY A 689 4.01 -36.67 16.40
N PRO A 690 3.99 -36.33 15.11
CA PRO A 690 3.02 -36.87 14.16
C PRO A 690 3.05 -38.39 14.06
N SER A 691 4.22 -39.01 14.30
CA SER A 691 4.35 -40.48 14.31
C SER A 691 3.75 -41.13 15.56
N GLN A 692 3.83 -40.51 16.74
CA GLN A 692 3.21 -41.05 17.96
C GLN A 692 1.70 -40.82 17.94
N ALA A 693 1.25 -39.64 17.52
CA ALA A 693 -0.17 -39.35 17.33
C ALA A 693 -0.81 -40.31 16.29
N ALA A 694 -0.11 -40.63 15.22
CA ALA A 694 -0.57 -41.62 14.24
C ALA A 694 -0.62 -43.04 14.83
N ALA A 695 0.33 -43.42 15.68
CA ALA A 695 0.33 -44.72 16.34
C ALA A 695 -0.79 -44.85 17.38
N GLU A 696 -1.03 -43.82 18.18
CA GLU A 696 -2.14 -43.75 19.14
C GLU A 696 -3.48 -43.79 18.42
N ALA A 697 -3.68 -42.97 17.38
CA ALA A 697 -4.90 -43.01 16.57
C ALA A 697 -5.12 -44.36 15.89
N ALA A 698 -4.06 -45.05 15.46
CA ALA A 698 -4.16 -46.40 14.92
C ALA A 698 -4.54 -47.44 16.00
N ALA A 699 -4.03 -47.29 17.23
CA ALA A 699 -4.38 -48.15 18.35
C ALA A 699 -5.84 -47.94 18.78
N ASP A 700 -6.29 -46.68 18.90
CA ASP A 700 -7.68 -46.34 19.21
C ASP A 700 -8.63 -46.87 18.13
N ALA A 701 -8.29 -46.69 16.85
CA ALA A 701 -9.07 -47.25 15.75
C ALA A 701 -9.14 -48.79 15.77
N ALA A 702 -8.05 -49.46 16.18
CA ALA A 702 -8.03 -50.92 16.32
C ALA A 702 -8.87 -51.40 17.52
N ALA A 703 -8.86 -50.66 18.63
CA ALA A 703 -9.69 -50.93 19.80
C ALA A 703 -11.19 -50.77 19.45
N GLU A 704 -11.57 -49.66 18.83
CA GLU A 704 -12.95 -49.42 18.38
C GLU A 704 -13.43 -50.48 17.39
N ALA A 705 -12.56 -50.93 16.47
CA ALA A 705 -12.87 -52.03 15.57
C ALA A 705 -13.10 -53.37 16.30
N THR A 706 -12.39 -53.61 17.40
CA THR A 706 -12.55 -54.81 18.24
C THR A 706 -13.87 -54.76 18.99
N ASP A 707 -14.22 -53.60 19.57
CA ASP A 707 -15.49 -53.41 20.28
C ASP A 707 -16.69 -53.56 19.33
N ALA A 708 -16.61 -53.01 18.12
CA ALA A 708 -17.63 -53.19 17.08
C ALA A 708 -17.80 -54.66 16.67
N ALA A 709 -16.70 -55.41 16.54
CA ALA A 709 -16.75 -56.83 16.21
C ALA A 709 -17.37 -57.67 17.35
N ASN A 710 -17.08 -57.33 18.61
CA ASN A 710 -17.69 -57.96 19.77
C ASN A 710 -19.20 -57.66 19.84
N ALA A 711 -19.60 -56.40 19.63
CA ALA A 711 -21.02 -56.03 19.59
C ALA A 711 -21.79 -56.73 18.47
N ALA A 712 -21.18 -56.90 17.29
CA ALA A 712 -21.78 -57.69 16.20
C ALA A 712 -21.93 -59.17 16.56
N THR A 713 -20.97 -59.73 17.30
CA THR A 713 -21.03 -61.12 17.78
C THR A 713 -22.14 -61.31 18.82
N ASP A 714 -22.25 -60.39 19.78
CA ASP A 714 -23.32 -60.40 20.78
C ASP A 714 -24.71 -60.27 20.14
N ALA A 715 -24.85 -59.39 19.14
CA ALA A 715 -26.09 -59.24 18.38
C ALA A 715 -26.44 -60.52 17.59
N ALA A 716 -25.44 -61.19 17.00
CA ALA A 716 -25.64 -62.45 16.30
C ALA A 716 -26.07 -63.58 17.26
N ASN A 717 -25.46 -63.66 18.45
CA ASN A 717 -25.83 -64.62 19.48
C ASN A 717 -27.25 -64.37 20.01
N ALA A 718 -27.59 -63.11 20.29
CA ALA A 718 -28.95 -62.75 20.71
C ALA A 718 -30.01 -63.07 19.65
N ALA A 719 -29.67 -62.87 18.36
CA ALA A 719 -30.55 -63.25 17.25
C ALA A 719 -30.72 -64.77 17.15
N ALA A 720 -29.67 -65.55 17.40
CA ALA A 720 -29.74 -67.01 17.43
C ALA A 720 -30.61 -67.51 18.59
N GLU A 721 -30.42 -66.98 19.81
CA GLU A 721 -31.26 -67.31 20.97
C GLU A 721 -32.74 -66.95 20.72
N ALA A 722 -33.01 -65.81 20.09
CA ALA A 722 -34.37 -65.42 19.73
C ALA A 722 -34.99 -66.36 18.68
N ALA A 723 -34.20 -66.85 17.71
CA ALA A 723 -34.66 -67.81 16.72
C ALA A 723 -34.96 -69.19 17.32
N ASP A 724 -34.12 -69.66 18.26
CA ASP A 724 -34.34 -70.90 19.00
C ASP A 724 -35.60 -70.80 19.88
N ALA A 725 -35.79 -69.66 20.57
CA ALA A 725 -36.98 -69.40 21.36
C ALA A 725 -38.26 -69.36 20.50
N ALA A 726 -38.20 -68.75 19.31
CA ALA A 726 -39.32 -68.75 18.36
C ALA A 726 -39.64 -70.16 17.86
N THR A 727 -38.62 -70.99 17.61
CA THR A 727 -38.80 -72.39 17.19
C THR A 727 -39.44 -73.22 18.29
N ALA A 728 -38.99 -73.06 19.54
CA ALA A 728 -39.60 -73.71 20.70
C ALA A 728 -41.07 -73.31 20.87
N ALA A 729 -41.40 -72.01 20.78
CA ALA A 729 -42.77 -71.53 20.87
C ALA A 729 -43.66 -72.06 19.74
N ALA A 730 -43.13 -72.21 18.52
CA ALA A 730 -43.85 -72.82 17.40
C ALA A 730 -44.12 -74.31 17.61
N GLN A 731 -43.16 -75.04 18.21
CA GLN A 731 -43.31 -76.45 18.57
C GLN A 731 -44.40 -76.63 19.64
N ASP A 732 -44.36 -75.82 20.71
CA ASP A 732 -45.37 -75.84 21.79
C ASP A 732 -46.78 -75.55 21.25
N ALA A 733 -46.91 -74.60 20.32
CA ALA A 733 -48.18 -74.30 19.69
C ALA A 733 -48.70 -75.46 18.82
N ALA A 734 -47.81 -76.14 18.07
CA ALA A 734 -48.18 -77.33 17.30
C ALA A 734 -48.64 -78.48 18.19
N ASP A 735 -47.94 -78.72 19.30
CA ASP A 735 -48.30 -79.75 20.28
C ASP A 735 -49.65 -79.45 20.96
N ALA A 736 -49.92 -78.18 21.29
CA ALA A 736 -51.22 -77.75 21.81
C ALA A 736 -52.37 -77.98 20.81
N VAL A 737 -52.14 -77.74 19.51
CA VAL A 737 -53.13 -78.03 18.46
C VAL A 737 -53.37 -79.53 18.33
N ALA A 738 -52.32 -80.35 18.38
CA ALA A 738 -52.44 -81.81 18.36
C ALA A 738 -53.23 -82.35 19.56
N ALA A 739 -52.99 -81.80 20.76
CA ALA A 739 -53.75 -82.14 21.97
C ALA A 739 -55.23 -81.73 21.83
N LEU A 740 -55.51 -80.55 21.30
CA LEU A 740 -56.88 -80.08 21.05
C LEU A 740 -57.60 -80.99 20.04
N ALA A 741 -56.94 -81.37 18.95
CA ALA A 741 -57.51 -82.27 17.95
C ALA A 741 -57.93 -83.61 18.57
N THR A 742 -57.09 -84.17 19.44
CA THR A 742 -57.39 -85.40 20.20
C THR A 742 -58.62 -85.22 21.09
N SER A 743 -58.72 -84.10 21.81
CA SER A 743 -59.88 -83.80 22.66
C SER A 743 -61.17 -83.61 21.86
N VAL A 744 -61.10 -82.92 20.72
CA VAL A 744 -62.26 -82.71 19.83
C VAL A 744 -62.73 -84.06 19.26
N GLU A 745 -61.82 -84.93 18.85
CA GLU A 745 -62.16 -86.27 18.39
C GLU A 745 -62.86 -87.09 19.47
N ALA A 746 -62.37 -87.04 20.73
CA ALA A 746 -63.01 -87.70 21.86
C ALA A 746 -64.43 -87.18 22.12
N MET A 747 -64.64 -85.87 22.05
CA MET A 747 -65.95 -85.24 22.21
C MET A 747 -66.91 -85.62 21.07
N VAL A 748 -66.45 -85.60 19.83
CA VAL A 748 -67.24 -86.04 18.66
C VAL A 748 -67.67 -87.49 18.81
N ASN A 749 -66.77 -88.36 19.28
CA ASN A 749 -67.10 -89.77 19.54
C ASN A 749 -68.10 -89.93 20.69
N ALA A 750 -68.01 -89.13 21.75
CA ALA A 750 -68.99 -89.11 22.84
C ALA A 750 -70.38 -88.65 22.36
N LEU A 751 -70.43 -87.59 21.56
CA LEU A 751 -71.68 -87.07 20.97
C LEU A 751 -72.33 -88.10 20.05
N LYS A 752 -71.54 -88.77 19.18
CA LYS A 752 -72.03 -89.89 18.35
C LYS A 752 -72.69 -90.97 19.21
N ARG A 753 -72.07 -91.39 20.33
CA ARG A 753 -72.66 -92.36 21.27
C ARG A 753 -73.98 -91.88 21.89
N GLN A 754 -74.05 -90.62 22.31
CA GLN A 754 -75.28 -90.04 22.86
C GLN A 754 -76.41 -90.01 21.83
N ILE A 755 -76.10 -89.59 20.59
CA ILE A 755 -77.07 -89.59 19.48
C ILE A 755 -77.59 -91.00 19.24
N THR A 756 -76.71 -92.01 19.13
CA THR A 756 -77.13 -93.41 18.98
C THR A 756 -78.03 -93.88 20.13
N SER A 757 -77.69 -93.52 21.38
CA SER A 757 -78.52 -93.85 22.56
C SER A 757 -79.90 -93.19 22.49
N LEU A 758 -79.96 -91.90 22.13
CA LEU A 758 -81.21 -91.17 21.97
C LEU A 758 -82.06 -91.74 20.83
N THR A 759 -81.45 -92.07 19.69
CA THR A 759 -82.13 -92.78 18.59
C THR A 759 -82.75 -94.08 19.07
N ASN A 760 -82.01 -94.89 19.84
CA ASN A 760 -82.54 -96.13 20.42
C ASN A 760 -83.70 -95.89 21.39
N LEU A 761 -83.62 -94.83 22.19
CA LEU A 761 -84.68 -94.45 23.13
C LEU A 761 -85.95 -93.99 22.39
N VAL A 762 -85.80 -93.18 21.34
CA VAL A 762 -86.89 -92.75 20.45
C VAL A 762 -87.53 -93.97 19.78
N ILE A 763 -86.74 -94.92 19.28
CA ILE A 763 -87.27 -96.18 18.73
C ILE A 763 -88.09 -96.94 19.79
N LYS A 764 -87.62 -97.02 21.04
CA LYS A 764 -88.37 -97.65 22.14
C LYS A 764 -89.68 -96.92 22.45
N ILE A 765 -89.68 -95.58 22.46
CA ILE A 765 -90.89 -94.78 22.67
C ILE A 765 -91.86 -94.98 21.51
N GLN A 766 -91.39 -94.91 20.26
CA GLN A 766 -92.19 -95.19 19.07
C GLN A 766 -92.84 -96.58 19.11
N LYS A 767 -92.12 -97.60 19.62
CA LYS A 767 -92.68 -98.94 19.85
C LYS A 767 -93.74 -98.95 20.95
N LYS A 768 -93.52 -98.25 22.07
CA LYS A 768 -94.50 -98.15 23.18
C LYS A 768 -95.76 -97.35 22.84
N VAL A 769 -95.68 -96.35 21.98
CA VAL A 769 -96.85 -95.56 21.53
C VAL A 769 -97.71 -96.35 20.53
N ARG A 770 -97.11 -97.34 19.84
CA ARG A 770 -97.82 -98.24 18.91
C ARG A 770 -98.37 -99.51 19.56
N ALA A 771 -97.99 -99.80 20.81
CA ALA A 771 -98.56 -100.86 21.63
C ALA A 771 -99.68 -100.26 22.47
#